data_AF-A0A182Y9T4-F1
#
_entry.id   AF-A0A182Y9T4-F1
#
_cell.length_a   1.000
_cell.length_b   1.000
_cell.length_c   1.000
_cell.angle_alpha   90.00
_cell.angle_beta   90.00
_cell.angle_gamma   90.00
#
_symmetry.space_group_name_H-M   'P 1'
#
loop_
_entity.id
_entity.type
_entity.pdbx_description
1 polymer ?
#
loop_
_entity_poly.entity_id
_entity_poly.type
_entity_poly.pdbx_seq_one_letter_code
_entity_poly.pdbx_strand_id
1 'polypeptide(L)'
;MDKTFKLNTGYNIPLIGFGTYQIHGQELIHQVLDDALRAGYRHIDTAVVYRNEEYIGSALKALLPKYNLKREDIFITSKLISQAGKDEGFVEAMVRKSLANLQTDYLDLYLIHWPGVSGMQVTHPDNVKYRHATWNALCKMHREGCLRSIGVSNYTVKHLKEMMADCKGVVPAVNQVEWHPYYYQPELLEFCRKEGIFLQAYSSLGSSNTSELRTDKTVQAVATRLQKTPAQVLLRWAFQQDIGILPKARSREHIEENVALDFEIPANDMKELNELQAIVGPNRIASACLAKFDSLPKTGKPNESFEWTILRLRQKDSGDLRVVALGTGTKCLAGNELSASGDRVHDSHAEVLARRAFLRYLLEQAENAASNPQESIFEQQTSESGGKLCLKNGHSFHFFTTHSPCGDASIFEPDERDEVSSPKRPRIEPSDEETNVGCCVWSVEQDKRPVGMTGGKLLQPDPAHGDLMLQTVGPVRTKPGRGVRTLSVSCSDKLARWNVLGVQGSLLMLLLDRPIYLESVVLCDGTDHSPAAIGRAIWGRFDGWAGGVERNWLMHPFCRRQPVIIAANNGRMFRFRKNRQLATDGGKYQPAPCGIVWCDVANRSHEVEVAGRRHGVTKRKLATPAARLQISKIELFNRFARLYCGIVSANANARNALHNLVPGRESGEMEPGAIGQAEDTVPKPTAEGIRNIDKLSYADAKRHSVQYAKQWTIVRESMFGQWTKKPDSLGQFYIDVDVGL
;
A
#
# COMPACT_ATOMS: atom_id res chain seq x y z
N MET A 1 -33.02 -14.08 21.36
CA MET A 1 -31.79 -13.85 22.16
C MET A 1 -31.24 -15.14 22.78
N ASP A 2 -31.98 -16.25 22.72
CA ASP A 2 -31.64 -17.50 23.42
C ASP A 2 -30.69 -18.41 22.63
N LYS A 3 -30.14 -17.91 21.52
CA LYS A 3 -29.19 -18.69 20.73
C LYS A 3 -27.89 -18.81 21.52
N THR A 4 -27.54 -20.05 21.84
CA THR A 4 -26.30 -20.41 22.53
C THR A 4 -25.48 -21.37 21.66
N PHE A 5 -24.19 -21.44 21.94
CA PHE A 5 -23.27 -22.41 21.34
C PHE A 5 -22.73 -23.32 22.44
N LYS A 6 -22.66 -24.62 22.18
CA LYS A 6 -22.08 -25.59 23.12
C LYS A 6 -20.57 -25.65 22.93
N LEU A 7 -19.82 -25.13 23.90
CA LEU A 7 -18.36 -25.16 23.89
C LEU A 7 -17.83 -26.60 23.99
N ASN A 8 -16.57 -26.82 23.60
CA ASN A 8 -15.90 -28.12 23.72
C ASN A 8 -15.73 -28.60 25.18
N THR A 9 -15.93 -27.71 26.16
CA THR A 9 -16.00 -27.99 27.60
C THR A 9 -17.38 -28.46 28.06
N GLY A 10 -18.40 -28.43 27.18
CA GLY A 10 -19.77 -28.83 27.47
C GLY A 10 -20.69 -27.71 27.95
N TYR A 11 -20.15 -26.54 28.34
CA TYR A 11 -20.93 -25.37 28.75
C TYR A 11 -21.51 -24.62 27.54
N ASN A 12 -22.65 -23.94 27.74
CA ASN A 12 -23.28 -23.12 26.72
C ASN A 12 -22.85 -21.65 26.85
N ILE A 13 -22.39 -21.06 25.75
CA ILE A 13 -22.08 -19.62 25.66
C ILE A 13 -23.19 -18.89 24.88
N PRO A 14 -23.76 -17.78 25.39
CA PRO A 14 -24.64 -16.93 24.61
C PRO A 14 -23.91 -16.34 23.40
N LEU A 15 -24.55 -16.33 22.23
CA LEU A 15 -23.92 -15.77 21.02
C LEU A 15 -23.82 -14.23 21.07
N ILE A 16 -24.57 -13.55 21.93
CA ILE A 16 -24.52 -12.10 22.08
C ILE A 16 -24.06 -11.77 23.49
N GLY A 17 -22.89 -11.16 23.60
CA GLY A 17 -22.34 -10.67 24.87
C GLY A 17 -22.17 -9.16 24.87
N PHE A 18 -22.18 -8.58 26.07
CA PHE A 18 -22.01 -7.16 26.30
C PHE A 18 -20.54 -6.83 26.54
N GLY A 19 -19.92 -6.11 25.62
CA GLY A 19 -18.53 -5.66 25.73
C GLY A 19 -18.37 -4.47 26.68
N THR A 20 -17.42 -4.53 27.61
CA THR A 20 -17.22 -3.46 28.62
C THR A 20 -15.95 -2.64 28.44
N TYR A 21 -15.20 -2.85 27.34
CA TYR A 21 -13.98 -2.09 27.05
C TYR A 21 -14.25 -0.58 26.95
N GLN A 22 -13.39 0.21 27.60
CA GLN A 22 -13.49 1.67 27.70
C GLN A 22 -14.75 2.20 28.39
N ILE A 23 -15.48 1.39 29.15
CA ILE A 23 -16.53 1.90 30.05
C ILE A 23 -15.90 2.09 31.43
N HIS A 24 -15.83 3.35 31.85
CA HIS A 24 -15.19 3.78 33.09
C HIS A 24 -16.21 4.52 33.96
N GLY A 25 -16.01 4.45 35.28
CA GLY A 25 -16.93 5.02 36.26
C GLY A 25 -17.93 3.98 36.77
N GLN A 26 -18.12 3.96 38.08
CA GLN A 26 -18.97 2.99 38.76
C GLN A 26 -20.45 3.17 38.39
N GLU A 27 -20.90 4.42 38.33
CA GLU A 27 -22.27 4.79 37.99
C GLU A 27 -22.61 4.39 36.55
N LEU A 28 -21.70 4.68 35.61
CA LEU A 28 -21.90 4.34 34.21
C LEU A 28 -21.92 2.82 34.01
N ILE A 29 -21.01 2.07 34.66
CA ILE A 29 -21.03 0.59 34.60
C ILE A 29 -22.34 0.04 35.15
N HIS A 30 -22.82 0.56 36.29
CA HIS A 30 -24.09 0.14 36.86
C HIS A 30 -25.24 0.41 35.88
N GLN A 31 -25.32 1.62 35.32
CA GLN A 31 -26.36 2.00 34.37
C GLN A 31 -26.38 1.10 33.13
N VAL A 32 -25.24 0.93 32.45
CA VAL A 32 -25.22 0.16 31.19
C VAL A 32 -25.47 -1.33 31.43
N LEU A 33 -25.08 -1.88 32.58
CA LEU A 33 -25.40 -3.26 32.94
C LEU A 33 -26.89 -3.41 33.31
N ASP A 34 -27.49 -2.41 33.96
CA ASP A 34 -28.93 -2.39 34.21
C ASP A 34 -29.71 -2.40 32.89
N ASP A 35 -29.31 -1.56 31.95
CA ASP A 35 -29.90 -1.49 30.61
C ASP A 35 -29.66 -2.79 29.81
N ALA A 36 -28.46 -3.38 29.88
CA ALA A 36 -28.14 -4.63 29.20
C ALA A 36 -28.94 -5.82 29.76
N LEU A 37 -29.05 -5.96 31.08
CA LEU A 37 -29.82 -7.03 31.71
C LEU A 37 -31.31 -6.92 31.38
N ARG A 38 -31.85 -5.69 31.39
CA ARG A 38 -33.22 -5.38 30.95
C ARG A 38 -33.46 -5.74 29.49
N ALA A 39 -32.49 -5.42 28.63
CA ALA A 39 -32.53 -5.75 27.22
C ALA A 39 -32.30 -7.24 26.93
N GLY A 40 -32.04 -8.08 27.94
CA GLY A 40 -31.95 -9.54 27.79
C GLY A 40 -30.53 -10.10 27.67
N TYR A 41 -29.48 -9.28 27.81
CA TYR A 41 -28.11 -9.80 27.82
C TYR A 41 -27.89 -10.73 29.00
N ARG A 42 -27.22 -11.86 28.74
CA ARG A 42 -26.79 -12.82 29.75
C ARG A 42 -25.31 -13.16 29.66
N HIS A 43 -24.55 -12.42 28.84
CA HIS A 43 -23.10 -12.58 28.72
C HIS A 43 -22.43 -11.22 28.88
N ILE A 44 -21.45 -11.13 29.77
CA ILE A 44 -20.64 -9.93 30.01
C ILE A 44 -19.18 -10.25 29.71
N ASP A 45 -18.58 -9.46 28.83
CA ASP A 45 -17.16 -9.56 28.48
C ASP A 45 -16.37 -8.40 29.11
N THR A 46 -15.38 -8.75 29.92
CA THR A 46 -14.44 -7.83 30.56
C THR A 46 -13.00 -8.35 30.45
N ALA A 47 -12.05 -7.66 31.07
CA ALA A 47 -10.66 -8.06 31.22
C ALA A 47 -10.00 -7.26 32.34
N VAL A 48 -8.92 -7.79 32.93
CA VAL A 48 -8.10 -7.10 33.94
C VAL A 48 -7.67 -5.70 33.47
N VAL A 49 -7.25 -5.59 32.20
CA VAL A 49 -6.76 -4.35 31.59
C VAL A 49 -7.86 -3.30 31.41
N TYR A 50 -9.15 -3.68 31.44
CA TYR A 50 -10.26 -2.73 31.32
C TYR A 50 -10.49 -1.94 32.62
N ARG A 51 -9.94 -2.42 33.74
CA ARG A 51 -9.98 -1.77 35.05
C ARG A 51 -11.40 -1.44 35.52
N ASN A 52 -12.36 -2.32 35.22
CA ASN A 52 -13.76 -2.15 35.61
C ASN A 52 -14.40 -3.42 36.21
N GLU A 53 -13.64 -4.51 36.41
CA GLU A 53 -14.14 -5.75 37.01
C GLU A 53 -14.80 -5.55 38.38
N GLU A 54 -14.23 -4.69 39.23
CA GLU A 54 -14.76 -4.39 40.58
C GLU A 54 -16.14 -3.71 40.52
N TYR A 55 -16.29 -2.78 39.58
CA TYR A 55 -17.56 -2.09 39.34
C TYR A 55 -18.60 -3.03 38.75
N ILE A 56 -18.19 -3.95 37.87
CA ILE A 56 -19.06 -4.98 37.31
C ILE A 56 -19.55 -5.93 38.41
N GLY A 57 -18.67 -6.42 39.27
CA GLY A 57 -19.04 -7.30 40.39
C GLY A 57 -20.05 -6.63 41.32
N SER A 58 -19.81 -5.37 41.69
CA SER A 58 -20.70 -4.58 42.54
C SER A 58 -22.07 -4.34 41.88
N ALA A 59 -22.08 -4.01 40.58
CA ALA A 59 -23.31 -3.81 39.82
C ALA A 59 -24.13 -5.11 39.71
N LEU A 60 -23.50 -6.24 39.38
CA LEU A 60 -24.21 -7.53 39.29
C LEU A 60 -24.82 -7.96 40.62
N LYS A 61 -24.09 -7.80 41.73
CA LYS A 61 -24.63 -8.10 43.06
C LYS A 61 -25.92 -7.31 43.38
N ALA A 62 -25.99 -6.06 42.93
CA ALA A 62 -27.17 -5.21 43.11
C ALA A 62 -28.30 -5.52 42.10
N LEU A 63 -27.94 -5.81 40.85
CA LEU A 63 -28.90 -5.88 39.73
C LEU A 63 -29.50 -7.27 39.53
N LEU A 64 -28.80 -8.36 39.84
CA LEU A 64 -29.33 -9.70 39.61
C LEU A 64 -30.66 -9.96 40.37
N PRO A 65 -30.80 -9.59 41.66
CA PRO A 65 -32.09 -9.71 42.36
C PRO A 65 -33.20 -8.87 41.71
N LYS A 66 -32.89 -7.68 41.17
CA LYS A 66 -33.85 -6.80 40.49
C LYS A 66 -34.49 -7.48 39.27
N TYR A 67 -33.76 -8.37 38.59
CA TYR A 67 -34.23 -9.10 37.41
C TYR A 67 -34.61 -10.56 37.70
N ASN A 68 -34.69 -10.97 38.98
CA ASN A 68 -34.89 -12.36 39.40
C ASN A 68 -33.88 -13.33 38.75
N LEU A 69 -32.63 -12.89 38.64
CA LEU A 69 -31.51 -13.66 38.11
C LEU A 69 -30.56 -14.06 39.24
N LYS A 70 -29.83 -15.14 39.01
CA LYS A 70 -28.76 -15.65 39.86
C LYS A 70 -27.43 -15.56 39.11
N ARG A 71 -26.33 -15.79 39.83
CA ARG A 71 -24.98 -15.85 39.23
C ARG A 71 -24.90 -16.87 38.10
N GLU A 72 -25.56 -18.01 38.23
CA GLU A 72 -25.59 -19.09 37.23
C GLU A 72 -26.34 -18.75 35.94
N ASP A 73 -27.17 -17.70 35.94
CA ASP A 73 -27.87 -17.20 34.76
C ASP A 73 -27.01 -16.26 33.90
N ILE A 74 -25.84 -15.82 34.42
CA ILE A 74 -24.94 -14.90 33.73
C ILE A 74 -23.67 -15.63 33.32
N PHE A 75 -23.28 -15.49 32.06
CA PHE A 75 -21.99 -15.91 31.56
C PHE A 75 -20.98 -14.76 31.68
N ILE A 76 -19.92 -14.92 32.48
CA ILE A 76 -18.89 -13.88 32.64
C ILE A 76 -17.58 -14.32 31.98
N THR A 77 -17.05 -13.47 31.11
CA THR A 77 -15.72 -13.61 30.49
C THR A 77 -14.75 -12.58 31.06
N SER A 78 -13.58 -13.01 31.52
CA SER A 78 -12.44 -12.12 31.79
C SER A 78 -11.16 -12.63 31.14
N LYS A 79 -10.10 -11.81 31.16
CA LYS A 79 -8.86 -12.05 30.41
C LYS A 79 -7.66 -11.41 31.11
N LEU A 80 -6.50 -12.03 30.93
CA LEU A 80 -5.21 -11.46 31.33
C LEU A 80 -4.19 -11.49 30.19
N ILE A 81 -3.17 -10.65 30.30
CA ILE A 81 -2.03 -10.64 29.38
C ILE A 81 -0.86 -11.33 30.08
N SER A 82 -0.18 -12.26 29.40
CA SER A 82 1.06 -12.88 29.87
C SER A 82 2.13 -11.80 30.11
N GLN A 83 2.94 -11.93 31.16
CA GLN A 83 3.94 -10.91 31.52
C GLN A 83 5.35 -11.48 31.59
N ALA A 84 6.33 -10.73 31.09
CA ALA A 84 7.74 -11.11 31.13
C ALA A 84 8.22 -11.21 32.59
N GLY A 85 9.01 -12.25 32.87
CA GLY A 85 9.53 -12.52 34.22
C GLY A 85 8.49 -12.98 35.24
N LYS A 86 7.24 -13.26 34.84
CA LYS A 86 6.19 -13.80 35.71
C LYS A 86 5.98 -15.29 35.45
N ASP A 87 5.67 -16.02 36.52
CA ASP A 87 5.48 -17.47 36.51
C ASP A 87 3.99 -17.84 36.62
N GLU A 88 3.72 -19.13 36.73
CA GLU A 88 2.36 -19.68 36.86
C GLU A 88 1.66 -19.16 38.14
N GLY A 89 2.39 -19.00 39.24
CA GLY A 89 1.84 -18.50 40.52
C GLY A 89 1.34 -17.06 40.43
N PHE A 90 2.03 -16.20 39.68
CA PHE A 90 1.54 -14.85 39.39
C PHE A 90 0.23 -14.88 38.57
N VAL A 91 0.13 -15.76 37.59
CA VAL A 91 -1.07 -15.92 36.76
C VAL A 91 -2.25 -16.36 37.63
N GLU A 92 -2.05 -17.33 38.53
CA GLU A 92 -3.07 -17.77 39.49
C GLU A 92 -3.54 -16.63 40.40
N ALA A 93 -2.61 -15.82 40.91
CA ALA A 93 -2.95 -14.66 41.74
C ALA A 93 -3.80 -13.63 40.97
N MET A 94 -3.50 -13.41 39.69
CA MET A 94 -4.28 -12.50 38.84
C MET A 94 -5.69 -13.01 38.57
N VAL A 95 -5.87 -14.32 38.34
CA VAL A 95 -7.20 -14.91 38.18
C VAL A 95 -8.00 -14.81 39.49
N ARG A 96 -7.38 -15.11 40.64
CA ARG A 96 -8.03 -14.93 41.97
C ARG A 96 -8.42 -13.48 42.22
N LYS A 97 -7.62 -12.52 41.76
CA LYS A 97 -7.96 -11.10 41.82
C LYS A 97 -9.18 -10.77 40.93
N SER A 98 -9.26 -11.30 39.71
CA SER A 98 -10.45 -11.15 38.87
C SER A 98 -11.71 -11.73 39.54
N LEU A 99 -11.63 -12.92 40.13
CA LEU A 99 -12.72 -13.54 40.90
C LEU A 99 -13.19 -12.65 42.06
N ALA A 100 -12.24 -12.12 42.85
CA ALA A 100 -12.53 -11.22 43.95
C ALA A 100 -13.18 -9.91 43.49
N ASN A 101 -12.63 -9.27 42.46
CA ASN A 101 -13.20 -8.05 41.87
C ASN A 101 -14.63 -8.28 41.37
N LEU A 102 -14.87 -9.39 40.67
CA LEU A 102 -16.18 -9.76 40.14
C LEU A 102 -17.13 -10.34 41.21
N GLN A 103 -16.64 -10.51 42.46
CA GLN A 103 -17.39 -11.05 43.60
C GLN A 103 -18.06 -12.39 43.29
N THR A 104 -17.29 -13.32 42.71
CA THR A 104 -17.78 -14.66 42.35
C THR A 104 -16.72 -15.74 42.53
N ASP A 105 -17.15 -16.98 42.80
CA ASP A 105 -16.26 -18.12 43.01
C ASP A 105 -15.81 -18.80 41.70
N TYR A 106 -16.45 -18.48 40.57
CA TYR A 106 -16.08 -19.02 39.26
C TYR A 106 -16.29 -18.04 38.11
N LEU A 107 -15.54 -18.24 37.02
CA LEU A 107 -15.76 -17.57 35.74
C LEU A 107 -16.15 -18.59 34.67
N ASP A 108 -17.07 -18.20 33.80
CA ASP A 108 -17.59 -19.07 32.73
C ASP A 108 -16.56 -19.23 31.62
N LEU A 109 -15.79 -18.17 31.35
CA LEU A 109 -14.67 -18.17 30.40
C LEU A 109 -13.54 -17.29 30.88
N TYR A 110 -12.30 -17.79 30.80
CA TYR A 110 -11.10 -16.99 31.02
C TYR A 110 -10.13 -17.09 29.85
N LEU A 111 -9.69 -15.95 29.31
CA LEU A 111 -8.87 -15.91 28.11
C LEU A 111 -7.45 -15.41 28.38
N ILE A 112 -6.48 -15.94 27.63
CA ILE A 112 -5.25 -15.21 27.34
C ILE A 112 -5.59 -14.11 26.34
N HIS A 113 -5.47 -12.84 26.75
CA HIS A 113 -5.98 -11.68 26.02
C HIS A 113 -5.22 -11.39 24.73
N TRP A 114 -3.92 -11.68 24.68
CA TRP A 114 -3.09 -11.43 23.51
C TRP A 114 -1.94 -12.46 23.43
N PRO A 115 -1.50 -12.89 22.22
CA PRO A 115 -0.43 -13.87 22.10
C PRO A 115 0.96 -13.32 22.48
N GLY A 116 1.18 -12.01 22.38
CA GLY A 116 2.43 -11.41 22.84
C GLY A 116 2.45 -11.20 24.36
N VAL A 117 3.66 -11.11 24.88
CA VAL A 117 3.93 -11.00 26.32
C VAL A 117 4.22 -9.54 26.68
N SER A 118 3.51 -9.02 27.68
CA SER A 118 3.74 -7.67 28.21
C SER A 118 5.15 -7.54 28.75
N GLY A 119 5.83 -6.44 28.41
CA GLY A 119 7.23 -6.22 28.75
C GLY A 119 8.23 -6.98 27.87
N MET A 120 7.78 -7.58 26.76
CA MET A 120 8.65 -8.33 25.83
C MET A 120 8.31 -7.99 24.37
N GLN A 121 9.34 -7.96 23.51
CA GLN A 121 9.13 -7.78 22.07
C GLN A 121 8.40 -8.98 21.48
N VAL A 122 7.46 -8.75 20.55
CA VAL A 122 6.63 -9.81 19.94
C VAL A 122 7.41 -10.90 19.19
N THR A 123 8.63 -10.56 18.73
CA THR A 123 9.53 -11.47 18.01
C THR A 123 10.44 -12.28 18.94
N HIS A 124 10.45 -11.98 20.25
CA HIS A 124 11.34 -12.64 21.19
C HIS A 124 10.97 -14.13 21.34
N PRO A 125 11.93 -15.07 21.30
CA PRO A 125 11.65 -16.51 21.34
C PRO A 125 10.92 -16.93 22.63
N ASP A 126 11.22 -16.28 23.76
CA ASP A 126 10.60 -16.59 25.04
C ASP A 126 9.11 -16.22 25.13
N ASN A 127 8.52 -15.55 24.14
CA ASN A 127 7.06 -15.34 24.15
C ASN A 127 6.31 -16.68 24.28
N VAL A 128 6.80 -17.72 23.60
CA VAL A 128 6.25 -19.08 23.66
C VAL A 128 6.28 -19.60 25.10
N LYS A 129 7.42 -19.45 25.79
CA LYS A 129 7.61 -19.88 27.18
C LYS A 129 6.58 -19.27 28.12
N TYR A 130 6.38 -17.95 28.07
CA TYR A 130 5.42 -17.27 28.96
C TYR A 130 3.97 -17.52 28.57
N ARG A 131 3.65 -17.69 27.28
CA ARG A 131 2.33 -18.16 26.84
C ARG A 131 2.02 -19.54 27.41
N HIS A 132 2.96 -20.47 27.33
CA HIS A 132 2.81 -21.83 27.84
C HIS A 132 2.64 -21.84 29.36
N ALA A 133 3.46 -21.09 30.11
CA ALA A 133 3.30 -20.93 31.56
C ALA A 133 1.91 -20.38 31.92
N THR A 134 1.44 -19.38 31.17
CA THR A 134 0.09 -18.84 31.36
C THR A 134 -0.97 -19.91 31.10
N TRP A 135 -0.87 -20.65 29.99
CA TRP A 135 -1.81 -21.71 29.64
C TRP A 135 -1.83 -22.84 30.68
N ASN A 136 -0.66 -23.23 31.20
CA ASN A 136 -0.54 -24.24 32.25
C ASN A 136 -1.29 -23.84 33.52
N ALA A 137 -1.10 -22.59 33.98
CA ALA A 137 -1.81 -22.05 35.14
C ALA A 137 -3.33 -22.05 34.92
N LEU A 138 -3.78 -21.63 33.73
CA LEU A 138 -5.20 -21.66 33.38
C LEU A 138 -5.75 -23.11 33.33
N CYS A 139 -4.99 -24.06 32.80
CA CYS A 139 -5.36 -25.48 32.80
C CYS A 139 -5.50 -26.03 34.22
N LYS A 140 -4.58 -25.66 35.13
CA LYS A 140 -4.67 -26.04 36.54
C LYS A 140 -5.94 -25.47 37.18
N MET A 141 -6.17 -24.17 37.05
CA MET A 141 -7.35 -23.50 37.63
C MET A 141 -8.68 -23.96 37.01
N HIS A 142 -8.67 -24.39 35.75
CA HIS A 142 -9.80 -25.06 35.13
C HIS A 142 -10.12 -26.41 35.80
N ARG A 143 -9.11 -27.23 36.06
CA ARG A 143 -9.28 -28.50 36.79
C ARG A 143 -9.73 -28.30 38.24
N GLU A 144 -9.32 -27.20 38.87
CA GLU A 144 -9.79 -26.78 40.20
C GLU A 144 -11.25 -26.30 40.21
N GLY A 145 -11.86 -26.07 39.04
CA GLY A 145 -13.28 -25.75 38.89
C GLY A 145 -13.64 -24.27 39.00
N CYS A 146 -12.69 -23.38 39.31
CA CYS A 146 -12.93 -21.93 39.36
C CYS A 146 -13.00 -21.28 37.97
N LEU A 147 -12.52 -21.97 36.93
CA LEU A 147 -12.69 -21.57 35.53
C LEU A 147 -13.45 -22.66 34.79
N ARG A 148 -14.69 -22.42 34.36
CA ARG A 148 -15.50 -23.42 33.63
C ARG A 148 -14.96 -23.71 32.24
N SER A 149 -14.47 -22.67 31.56
CA SER A 149 -13.82 -22.77 30.25
C SER A 149 -12.62 -21.85 30.18
N ILE A 150 -11.61 -22.25 29.42
CA ILE A 150 -10.42 -21.44 29.14
C ILE A 150 -10.21 -21.31 27.64
N GLY A 151 -9.66 -20.18 27.21
CA GLY A 151 -9.47 -19.91 25.79
C GLY A 151 -8.42 -18.83 25.53
N VAL A 152 -8.44 -18.31 24.32
CA VAL A 152 -7.48 -17.31 23.85
C VAL A 152 -8.16 -16.17 23.12
N SER A 153 -7.44 -15.08 22.93
CA SER A 153 -7.85 -13.95 22.11
C SER A 153 -6.70 -13.47 21.26
N ASN A 154 -7.00 -13.07 20.01
CA ASN A 154 -6.04 -12.61 19.00
C ASN A 154 -5.07 -13.69 18.49
N TYR A 155 -5.42 -14.97 18.63
CA TYR A 155 -4.57 -16.06 18.16
C TYR A 155 -4.80 -16.31 16.67
N THR A 156 -3.71 -16.36 15.92
CA THR A 156 -3.70 -16.79 14.50
C THR A 156 -3.69 -18.31 14.44
N VAL A 157 -3.91 -18.89 13.25
CA VAL A 157 -3.76 -20.35 13.03
C VAL A 157 -2.39 -20.86 13.51
N LYS A 158 -1.32 -20.07 13.32
CA LYS A 158 0.02 -20.43 13.82
C LYS A 158 0.05 -20.53 15.34
N HIS A 159 -0.50 -19.55 16.05
CA HIS A 159 -0.53 -19.55 17.51
C HIS A 159 -1.41 -20.67 18.07
N LEU A 160 -2.55 -20.95 17.44
CA LEU A 160 -3.41 -22.07 17.84
C LEU A 160 -2.70 -23.41 17.67
N LYS A 161 -2.04 -23.64 16.52
CA LYS A 161 -1.23 -24.86 16.31
C LYS A 161 -0.12 -25.03 17.33
N GLU A 162 0.58 -23.95 17.67
CA GLU A 162 1.62 -23.94 18.72
C GLU A 162 1.04 -24.36 20.07
N MET A 163 -0.07 -23.73 20.49
CA MET A 163 -0.72 -24.02 21.76
C MET A 163 -1.28 -25.45 21.82
N MET A 164 -1.89 -25.92 20.74
CA MET A 164 -2.46 -27.27 20.67
C MET A 164 -1.39 -28.37 20.77
N ALA A 165 -0.15 -28.09 20.34
CA ALA A 165 0.96 -29.03 20.47
C ALA A 165 1.31 -29.35 21.92
N ASP A 166 1.02 -28.45 22.88
CA ASP A 166 1.21 -28.68 24.31
C ASP A 166 0.06 -28.09 25.16
N CYS A 167 -1.17 -28.46 24.82
CA CYS A 167 -2.37 -27.90 25.45
C CYS A 167 -2.75 -28.54 26.81
N LYS A 168 -1.90 -29.43 27.35
CA LYS A 168 -2.15 -30.18 28.60
C LYS A 168 -3.50 -30.93 28.63
N GLY A 169 -3.95 -31.37 27.47
CA GLY A 169 -5.23 -32.08 27.29
C GLY A 169 -6.47 -31.16 27.30
N VAL A 170 -6.30 -29.84 27.31
CA VAL A 170 -7.40 -28.86 27.28
C VAL A 170 -7.30 -28.05 26.01
N VAL A 171 -8.16 -28.33 25.02
CA VAL A 171 -8.25 -27.53 23.80
C VAL A 171 -8.91 -26.18 24.13
N PRO A 172 -8.40 -25.03 23.63
CA PRO A 172 -9.04 -23.75 23.86
C PRO A 172 -10.52 -23.75 23.47
N ALA A 173 -11.42 -23.38 24.38
CA ALA A 173 -12.85 -23.37 24.11
C ALA A 173 -13.26 -22.26 23.13
N VAL A 174 -12.54 -21.14 23.19
CA VAL A 174 -12.85 -19.91 22.46
C VAL A 174 -11.57 -19.30 21.89
N ASN A 175 -11.65 -18.76 20.67
CA ASN A 175 -10.71 -17.77 20.14
C ASN A 175 -11.45 -16.47 19.84
N GLN A 176 -11.22 -15.45 20.66
CA GLN A 176 -11.85 -14.14 20.52
C GLN A 176 -10.99 -13.20 19.65
N VAL A 177 -11.48 -12.75 18.50
CA VAL A 177 -10.70 -11.98 17.50
C VAL A 177 -11.48 -10.80 16.93
N GLU A 178 -10.78 -9.83 16.35
CA GLU A 178 -11.39 -8.82 15.50
C GLU A 178 -12.03 -9.51 14.30
N TRP A 179 -13.30 -9.20 14.04
CA TRP A 179 -14.04 -9.85 12.96
C TRP A 179 -15.20 -9.00 12.45
N HIS A 180 -15.11 -8.60 11.19
CA HIS A 180 -16.09 -7.80 10.46
C HIS A 180 -15.81 -7.86 8.94
N PRO A 181 -16.67 -7.35 8.05
CA PRO A 181 -16.48 -7.44 6.60
C PRO A 181 -15.11 -6.97 6.07
N TYR A 182 -14.57 -5.86 6.59
CA TYR A 182 -13.20 -5.43 6.24
C TYR A 182 -12.07 -6.34 6.77
N TYR A 183 -12.34 -7.21 7.75
CA TYR A 183 -11.36 -8.07 8.41
C TYR A 183 -11.85 -9.53 8.53
N TYR A 184 -12.33 -10.07 7.42
CA TYR A 184 -12.78 -11.46 7.29
C TYR A 184 -11.59 -12.43 7.06
N GLN A 185 -11.44 -13.46 7.90
CA GLN A 185 -10.30 -14.40 7.81
C GLN A 185 -10.80 -15.85 7.68
N PRO A 186 -11.22 -16.29 6.47
CA PRO A 186 -11.87 -17.58 6.30
C PRO A 186 -11.01 -18.78 6.73
N GLU A 187 -9.69 -18.71 6.56
CA GLU A 187 -8.77 -19.77 7.02
C GLU A 187 -8.82 -19.95 8.54
N LEU A 188 -8.91 -18.86 9.30
CA LEU A 188 -8.99 -18.91 10.76
C LEU A 188 -10.34 -19.48 11.22
N LEU A 189 -11.44 -19.06 10.58
CA LEU A 189 -12.77 -19.57 10.90
C LEU A 189 -12.87 -21.08 10.65
N GLU A 190 -12.38 -21.54 9.50
CA GLU A 190 -12.40 -22.96 9.15
C GLU A 190 -11.54 -23.79 10.11
N PHE A 191 -10.34 -23.28 10.44
CA PHE A 191 -9.48 -23.91 11.42
C PHE A 191 -10.15 -24.04 12.80
N CYS A 192 -10.73 -22.94 13.31
CA CYS A 192 -11.44 -22.96 14.59
C CYS A 192 -12.59 -23.96 14.59
N ARG A 193 -13.41 -24.00 13.53
CA ARG A 193 -14.51 -24.97 13.39
C ARG A 193 -14.02 -26.41 13.43
N LYS A 194 -12.98 -26.72 12.65
CA LYS A 194 -12.39 -28.06 12.58
C LYS A 194 -11.89 -28.55 13.94
N GLU A 195 -11.26 -27.67 14.72
CA GLU A 195 -10.68 -28.01 16.01
C GLU A 195 -11.68 -27.86 17.19
N GLY A 196 -12.96 -27.56 16.90
CA GLY A 196 -14.00 -27.38 17.92
C GLY A 196 -13.78 -26.15 18.81
N ILE A 197 -13.12 -25.11 18.28
CA ILE A 197 -12.86 -23.83 18.95
C ILE A 197 -13.94 -22.83 18.53
N PHE A 198 -14.69 -22.29 19.49
CA PHE A 198 -15.70 -21.28 19.18
C PHE A 198 -15.06 -19.94 18.83
N LEU A 199 -15.43 -19.36 17.68
CA LEU A 199 -14.94 -18.04 17.29
C LEU A 199 -15.87 -16.96 17.83
N GLN A 200 -15.29 -15.95 18.48
CA GLN A 200 -16.03 -14.82 19.03
C GLN A 200 -15.47 -13.49 18.51
N ALA A 201 -16.31 -12.71 17.87
CA ALA A 201 -16.02 -11.41 17.28
C ALA A 201 -16.05 -10.29 18.31
N TYR A 202 -14.94 -9.54 18.41
CA TYR A 202 -14.95 -8.17 18.93
C TYR A 202 -14.82 -7.18 17.77
N SER A 203 -15.12 -5.89 18.02
CA SER A 203 -15.06 -4.82 17.01
C SER A 203 -15.88 -5.11 15.74
N SER A 204 -17.02 -5.79 15.86
CA SER A 204 -17.88 -6.12 14.71
C SER A 204 -18.39 -4.89 13.93
N LEU A 205 -18.36 -3.71 14.56
CA LEU A 205 -18.73 -2.43 13.95
C LEU A 205 -17.52 -1.66 13.36
N GLY A 206 -16.34 -2.28 13.32
CA GLY A 206 -15.06 -1.65 13.00
C GLY A 206 -14.32 -1.15 14.26
N SER A 207 -13.07 -0.72 14.08
CA SER A 207 -12.28 -0.16 15.19
C SER A 207 -12.94 1.11 15.76
N SER A 208 -12.84 1.30 17.07
CA SER A 208 -13.58 2.30 17.87
C SER A 208 -13.42 3.76 17.43
N ASN A 209 -12.50 4.07 16.52
CA ASN A 209 -12.20 5.42 16.06
C ASN A 209 -12.58 5.67 14.59
N THR A 210 -13.25 4.73 13.93
CA THR A 210 -13.58 4.83 12.50
C THR A 210 -15.07 4.56 12.26
N SER A 211 -15.74 5.48 11.58
CA SER A 211 -17.11 5.26 11.08
C SER A 211 -17.11 4.54 9.72
N GLU A 212 -15.94 4.37 9.11
CA GLU A 212 -15.74 3.95 7.73
C GLU A 212 -16.57 2.73 7.33
N LEU A 213 -16.57 1.69 8.17
CA LEU A 213 -17.32 0.46 7.90
C LEU A 213 -18.85 0.66 7.96
N ARG A 214 -19.34 1.49 8.90
CA ARG A 214 -20.78 1.79 9.01
C ARG A 214 -21.26 2.73 7.91
N THR A 215 -20.36 3.53 7.35
CA THR A 215 -20.62 4.45 6.25
C THR A 215 -20.27 3.87 4.88
N ASP A 216 -19.83 2.62 4.82
CA ASP A 216 -19.53 1.95 3.55
C ASP A 216 -20.80 1.82 2.71
N LYS A 217 -20.68 2.10 1.40
CA LYS A 217 -21.83 2.15 0.49
C LYS A 217 -22.53 0.81 0.36
N THR A 218 -21.78 -0.29 0.39
CA THR A 218 -22.33 -1.64 0.31
C THR A 218 -23.07 -1.97 1.60
N VAL A 219 -22.48 -1.66 2.75
CA VAL A 219 -23.13 -1.86 4.06
C VAL A 219 -24.43 -1.04 4.14
N GLN A 220 -24.40 0.23 3.71
CA GLN A 220 -25.59 1.09 3.67
C GLN A 220 -26.64 0.58 2.67
N ALA A 221 -26.24 0.07 1.51
CA ALA A 221 -27.15 -0.48 0.51
C ALA A 221 -27.84 -1.74 1.03
N VAL A 222 -27.09 -2.67 1.64
CA VAL A 222 -27.64 -3.87 2.30
C VAL A 222 -28.59 -3.46 3.44
N ALA A 223 -28.17 -2.52 4.29
CA ALA A 223 -28.99 -2.01 5.39
C ALA A 223 -30.32 -1.42 4.89
N THR A 224 -30.28 -0.65 3.80
CA THR A 224 -31.47 -0.09 3.16
C THR A 224 -32.38 -1.19 2.63
N ARG A 225 -31.85 -2.20 1.93
CA ARG A 225 -32.63 -3.34 1.42
C ARG A 225 -33.32 -4.12 2.52
N LEU A 226 -32.65 -4.27 3.67
CA LEU A 226 -33.17 -5.01 4.82
C LEU A 226 -34.02 -4.17 5.77
N GLN A 227 -34.13 -2.86 5.54
CA GLN A 227 -34.76 -1.91 6.47
C GLN A 227 -34.18 -2.02 7.89
N LYS A 228 -32.85 -2.15 7.97
CA LYS A 228 -32.08 -2.24 9.22
C LYS A 228 -31.02 -1.14 9.25
N THR A 229 -30.41 -0.93 10.40
CA THR A 229 -29.26 -0.03 10.50
C THR A 229 -27.99 -0.72 10.01
N PRO A 230 -26.97 0.03 9.55
CA PRO A 230 -25.64 -0.52 9.28
C PRO A 230 -25.07 -1.32 10.44
N ALA A 231 -25.31 -0.89 11.69
CA ALA A 231 -24.83 -1.61 12.87
C ALA A 231 -25.49 -2.99 13.02
N GLN A 232 -26.82 -3.07 12.86
CA GLN A 232 -27.55 -4.33 12.87
C GLN A 232 -27.07 -5.27 11.78
N VAL A 233 -26.86 -4.78 10.55
CA VAL A 233 -26.34 -5.60 9.45
C VAL A 233 -24.97 -6.20 9.78
N LEU A 234 -24.05 -5.39 10.32
CA LEU A 234 -22.69 -5.86 10.64
C LEU A 234 -22.68 -6.86 11.79
N LEU A 235 -23.49 -6.65 12.83
CA LEU A 235 -23.64 -7.60 13.93
C LEU A 235 -24.30 -8.90 13.44
N ARG A 236 -25.37 -8.78 12.64
CA ARG A 236 -26.06 -9.94 12.08
C ARG A 236 -25.17 -10.74 11.13
N TRP A 237 -24.31 -10.09 10.37
CA TRP A 237 -23.37 -10.75 9.46
C TRP A 237 -22.46 -11.75 10.18
N ALA A 238 -21.90 -11.40 11.34
CA ALA A 238 -21.13 -12.34 12.14
C ALA A 238 -22.05 -13.38 12.82
N PHE A 239 -23.15 -12.92 13.43
CA PHE A 239 -24.09 -13.77 14.16
C PHE A 239 -24.70 -14.90 13.30
N GLN A 240 -25.01 -14.62 12.03
CA GLN A 240 -25.58 -15.59 11.09
C GLN A 240 -24.58 -16.69 10.68
N GLN A 241 -23.28 -16.48 10.91
CA GLN A 241 -22.21 -17.45 10.66
C GLN A 241 -21.90 -18.31 11.90
N ASP A 242 -22.76 -18.26 12.92
CA ASP A 242 -22.56 -18.90 14.24
C ASP A 242 -21.31 -18.39 14.98
N ILE A 243 -20.96 -17.12 14.76
CA ILE A 243 -19.87 -16.43 15.46
C ILE A 243 -20.49 -15.60 16.59
N GLY A 244 -19.96 -15.73 17.80
CA GLY A 244 -20.40 -14.91 18.94
C GLY A 244 -20.00 -13.45 18.74
N ILE A 245 -20.81 -12.48 19.16
CA ILE A 245 -20.55 -11.05 18.99
C ILE A 245 -20.51 -10.33 20.33
N LEU A 246 -19.64 -9.32 20.43
CA LEU A 246 -19.43 -8.51 21.64
C LEU A 246 -19.65 -7.01 21.39
N PRO A 247 -20.85 -6.57 20.99
CA PRO A 247 -21.13 -5.16 20.85
C PRO A 247 -20.97 -4.43 22.19
N LYS A 248 -20.40 -3.21 22.13
CA LYS A 248 -20.33 -2.28 23.26
C LYS A 248 -21.21 -1.08 22.98
N ALA A 249 -21.99 -0.66 23.97
CA ALA A 249 -22.80 0.55 23.92
C ALA A 249 -22.81 1.25 25.29
N ARG A 250 -23.07 2.57 25.29
CA ARG A 250 -23.24 3.37 26.51
C ARG A 250 -24.63 3.97 26.65
N SER A 251 -25.43 3.93 25.58
CA SER A 251 -26.81 4.42 25.59
C SER A 251 -27.77 3.25 25.46
N ARG A 252 -28.92 3.38 26.11
CA ARG A 252 -29.95 2.34 26.15
C ARG A 252 -30.44 1.97 24.75
N GLU A 253 -30.60 2.94 23.88
CA GLU A 253 -31.10 2.77 22.51
C GLU A 253 -30.19 1.84 21.71
N HIS A 254 -28.86 2.06 21.77
CA HIS A 254 -27.91 1.20 21.09
C HIS A 254 -27.83 -0.20 21.72
N ILE A 255 -28.01 -0.32 23.05
CA ILE A 255 -28.03 -1.62 23.74
C ILE A 255 -29.19 -2.47 23.21
N GLU A 256 -30.38 -1.88 23.12
CA GLU A 256 -31.60 -2.51 22.59
C GLU A 256 -31.47 -2.80 21.08
N GLU A 257 -30.88 -1.88 20.31
CA GLU A 257 -30.63 -2.06 18.88
C GLU A 257 -29.69 -3.25 18.59
N ASN A 258 -28.62 -3.39 19.37
CA ASN A 258 -27.58 -4.40 19.18
C ASN A 258 -28.09 -5.84 19.35
N VAL A 259 -29.20 -6.05 20.07
CA VAL A 259 -29.82 -7.38 20.26
C VAL A 259 -30.98 -7.66 19.32
N ALA A 260 -31.47 -6.64 18.61
CA ALA A 260 -32.57 -6.73 17.65
C ALA A 260 -32.11 -7.36 16.31
N LEU A 261 -31.58 -8.59 16.39
CA LEU A 261 -30.98 -9.33 15.27
C LEU A 261 -31.88 -10.46 14.74
N ASP A 262 -33.19 -10.38 15.00
CA ASP A 262 -34.19 -11.32 14.50
C ASP A 262 -34.60 -10.99 13.06
N PHE A 263 -33.64 -11.17 12.15
CA PHE A 263 -33.80 -11.05 10.71
C PHE A 263 -32.70 -11.87 10.03
N GLU A 264 -32.87 -12.23 8.77
CA GLU A 264 -31.86 -12.95 7.99
C GLU A 264 -31.26 -12.03 6.92
N ILE A 265 -29.94 -12.11 6.73
CA ILE A 265 -29.27 -11.49 5.59
C ILE A 265 -29.33 -12.50 4.43
N PRO A 266 -29.98 -12.19 3.30
CA PRO A 266 -30.04 -13.08 2.14
C PRO A 266 -28.65 -13.47 1.63
N ALA A 267 -28.54 -14.64 1.00
CA ALA A 267 -27.25 -15.17 0.53
C ALA A 267 -26.48 -14.22 -0.39
N ASN A 268 -27.19 -13.48 -1.26
CA ASN A 268 -26.56 -12.49 -2.14
C ASN A 268 -25.98 -11.30 -1.37
N ASP A 269 -26.70 -10.81 -0.36
CA ASP A 269 -26.24 -9.72 0.50
C ASP A 269 -25.08 -10.18 1.40
N MET A 270 -25.15 -11.40 1.94
CA MET A 270 -24.04 -12.03 2.66
C MET A 270 -22.79 -12.12 1.78
N LYS A 271 -22.95 -12.51 0.51
CA LYS A 271 -21.85 -12.55 -0.45
C LYS A 271 -21.28 -11.16 -0.71
N GLU A 272 -22.12 -10.15 -0.94
CA GLU A 272 -21.68 -8.76 -1.15
C GLU A 272 -20.89 -8.23 0.07
N LEU A 273 -21.35 -8.54 1.29
CA LEU A 273 -20.64 -8.20 2.53
C LEU A 273 -19.35 -9.01 2.71
N ASN A 274 -19.30 -10.28 2.32
CA ASN A 274 -18.06 -11.06 2.33
C ASN A 274 -17.04 -10.52 1.31
N GLU A 275 -17.52 -9.96 0.21
CA GLU A 275 -16.72 -9.36 -0.86
C GLU A 275 -16.26 -7.93 -0.54
N LEU A 276 -16.78 -7.30 0.52
CA LEU A 276 -16.24 -6.03 1.07
C LEU A 276 -14.77 -6.10 1.46
N GLN A 277 -14.19 -7.30 1.46
CA GLN A 277 -12.75 -7.52 1.44
C GLN A 277 -11.98 -6.95 0.23
N ALA A 278 -12.60 -6.08 -0.58
CA ALA A 278 -12.05 -5.55 -1.82
C ALA A 278 -12.31 -4.04 -2.05
N ILE A 279 -12.05 -3.19 -1.06
CA ILE A 279 -10.92 -2.26 -1.29
C ILE A 279 -9.74 -3.04 -0.76
N VAL A 280 -8.96 -3.64 -1.64
CA VAL A 280 -7.92 -4.59 -1.27
C VAL A 280 -7.14 -4.07 -0.05
N GLY A 281 -7.32 -4.71 1.11
CA GLY A 281 -6.67 -4.27 2.32
C GLY A 281 -5.16 -4.14 2.08
N PRO A 282 -4.49 -3.11 2.63
CA PRO A 282 -3.06 -2.85 2.39
C PRO A 282 -2.21 -4.10 2.63
N ASN A 283 -2.62 -4.95 3.58
CA ASN A 283 -2.02 -6.23 3.92
C ASN A 283 -2.11 -7.28 2.80
N ARG A 284 -3.24 -7.36 2.08
CA ARG A 284 -3.41 -8.26 0.93
C ARG A 284 -2.57 -7.78 -0.25
N ILE A 285 -2.58 -6.48 -0.55
CA ILE A 285 -1.72 -5.87 -1.58
C ILE A 285 -0.26 -6.20 -1.27
N ALA A 286 0.20 -5.87 -0.06
CA ALA A 286 1.57 -6.14 0.36
C ALA A 286 1.91 -7.64 0.29
N SER A 287 1.02 -8.52 0.75
CA SER A 287 1.26 -9.97 0.75
C SER A 287 1.35 -10.55 -0.66
N ALA A 288 0.42 -10.20 -1.56
CA ALA A 288 0.45 -10.62 -2.95
C ALA A 288 1.71 -10.10 -3.64
N CYS A 289 2.09 -8.87 -3.32
CA CYS A 289 3.26 -8.21 -3.86
C CYS A 289 4.57 -8.91 -3.46
N LEU A 290 4.74 -9.17 -2.16
CA LEU A 290 5.89 -9.87 -1.60
C LEU A 290 5.95 -11.31 -2.09
N ALA A 291 4.81 -12.02 -2.08
CA ALA A 291 4.72 -13.40 -2.60
C ALA A 291 5.11 -13.48 -4.08
N LYS A 292 4.69 -12.49 -4.90
CA LYS A 292 5.09 -12.44 -6.30
C LYS A 292 6.60 -12.27 -6.44
N PHE A 293 7.21 -11.35 -5.70
CA PHE A 293 8.66 -11.22 -5.69
C PHE A 293 9.36 -12.51 -5.24
N ASP A 294 8.85 -13.16 -4.20
CA ASP A 294 9.39 -14.43 -3.69
C ASP A 294 9.32 -15.54 -4.75
N SER A 295 8.26 -15.58 -5.56
CA SER A 295 8.09 -16.55 -6.66
C SER A 295 9.03 -16.37 -7.86
N LEU A 296 9.66 -15.19 -8.02
CA LEU A 296 10.56 -14.93 -9.15
C LEU A 296 11.84 -15.78 -9.08
N PRO A 297 12.54 -16.00 -10.21
CA PRO A 297 13.84 -16.67 -10.23
C PRO A 297 14.84 -16.04 -9.25
N LYS A 298 15.78 -16.85 -8.73
CA LYS A 298 16.83 -16.37 -7.82
C LYS A 298 17.80 -15.39 -8.52
N THR A 299 17.98 -15.51 -9.84
CA THR A 299 18.87 -14.65 -10.62
C THR A 299 18.46 -13.19 -10.51
N GLY A 300 19.40 -12.33 -10.09
CA GLY A 300 19.16 -10.89 -9.92
C GLY A 300 18.48 -10.50 -8.60
N LYS A 301 18.08 -11.45 -7.74
CA LYS A 301 17.66 -11.11 -6.37
C LYS A 301 18.88 -10.68 -5.55
N PRO A 302 18.73 -9.73 -4.62
CA PRO A 302 19.84 -9.31 -3.76
C PRO A 302 20.34 -10.47 -2.90
N ASN A 303 21.59 -10.40 -2.46
CA ASN A 303 22.10 -11.28 -1.42
C ASN A 303 21.52 -10.87 -0.04
N GLU A 304 20.93 -11.82 0.70
CA GLU A 304 20.29 -11.56 2.00
C GLU A 304 21.26 -11.05 3.07
N SER A 305 22.54 -11.40 2.99
CA SER A 305 23.54 -11.07 3.99
C SER A 305 24.14 -9.67 3.84
N PHE A 306 24.15 -9.11 2.61
CA PHE A 306 24.87 -7.85 2.37
C PHE A 306 24.24 -6.92 1.32
N GLU A 307 23.11 -7.28 0.71
CA GLU A 307 22.44 -6.43 -0.29
C GLU A 307 20.99 -6.09 0.05
N TRP A 308 20.59 -4.86 -0.26
CA TRP A 308 19.20 -4.41 -0.15
C TRP A 308 18.66 -3.87 -1.47
N THR A 309 17.34 -3.93 -1.64
CA THR A 309 16.65 -3.32 -2.79
C THR A 309 15.31 -2.71 -2.38
N ILE A 310 14.71 -2.00 -3.31
CA ILE A 310 13.37 -1.44 -3.19
C ILE A 310 12.47 -2.26 -4.10
N LEU A 311 11.30 -2.67 -3.64
CA LEU A 311 10.33 -3.41 -4.45
C LEU A 311 9.11 -2.52 -4.69
N ARG A 312 8.65 -2.53 -5.94
CA ARG A 312 7.51 -1.73 -6.40
C ARG A 312 6.63 -2.54 -7.31
N LEU A 313 5.32 -2.47 -7.06
CA LEU A 313 4.35 -3.34 -7.70
C LEU A 313 3.09 -2.59 -8.09
N ARG A 314 2.51 -2.99 -9.23
CA ARG A 314 1.19 -2.54 -9.66
C ARG A 314 0.21 -3.69 -9.68
N GLN A 315 -0.97 -3.39 -9.17
CA GLN A 315 -2.03 -4.33 -8.91
C GLN A 315 -3.21 -4.01 -9.81
N LYS A 316 -3.90 -4.99 -10.38
CA LYS A 316 -5.25 -4.83 -10.92
C LYS A 316 -6.22 -5.35 -9.85
N ASP A 317 -7.24 -4.58 -9.52
CA ASP A 317 -8.42 -5.06 -8.81
C ASP A 317 -9.58 -5.16 -9.78
N SER A 318 -10.19 -6.33 -9.88
CA SER A 318 -11.44 -6.60 -10.61
C SER A 318 -12.32 -7.64 -9.92
N GLY A 319 -12.26 -7.69 -8.58
CA GLY A 319 -12.80 -8.77 -7.76
C GLY A 319 -11.80 -9.88 -7.45
N ASP A 320 -10.66 -9.94 -8.16
CA ASP A 320 -9.49 -10.78 -7.82
C ASP A 320 -8.20 -9.95 -7.85
N LEU A 321 -7.31 -10.25 -6.91
CA LEU A 321 -6.14 -9.45 -6.61
C LEU A 321 -4.92 -9.90 -7.45
N ARG A 322 -4.67 -9.22 -8.58
CA ARG A 322 -3.60 -9.63 -9.51
C ARG A 322 -2.44 -8.65 -9.59
N VAL A 323 -1.22 -9.17 -9.47
CA VAL A 323 0.01 -8.38 -9.62
C VAL A 323 0.38 -8.31 -11.10
N VAL A 324 0.43 -7.11 -11.68
CA VAL A 324 0.61 -6.92 -13.14
C VAL A 324 1.99 -6.39 -13.55
N ALA A 325 2.72 -5.73 -12.65
CA ALA A 325 4.07 -5.25 -12.92
C ALA A 325 4.90 -5.12 -11.64
N LEU A 326 6.21 -5.39 -11.74
CA LEU A 326 7.20 -5.39 -10.68
C LEU A 326 8.48 -4.70 -11.12
N GLY A 327 9.06 -3.92 -10.22
CA GLY A 327 10.41 -3.38 -10.36
C GLY A 327 11.19 -3.51 -9.05
N THR A 328 12.47 -3.87 -9.13
CA THR A 328 13.44 -3.63 -8.06
C THR A 328 14.65 -2.86 -8.56
N GLY A 329 15.27 -2.06 -7.69
CA GLY A 329 16.50 -1.34 -8.01
C GLY A 329 16.57 0.05 -7.38
N THR A 330 17.78 0.60 -7.37
CA THR A 330 18.15 1.80 -6.60
C THR A 330 19.16 2.70 -7.32
N LYS A 331 19.49 2.38 -8.59
CA LYS A 331 20.57 3.03 -9.34
C LYS A 331 20.04 3.86 -10.51
N CYS A 332 20.83 4.85 -10.92
CA CYS A 332 20.62 5.63 -12.14
C CYS A 332 21.92 5.74 -12.91
N LEU A 333 21.82 5.87 -14.23
CA LEU A 333 22.98 6.18 -15.08
C LEU A 333 23.44 7.62 -14.87
N ALA A 334 24.74 7.83 -14.90
CA ALA A 334 25.35 9.16 -14.90
C ALA A 334 25.09 9.88 -16.23
N GLY A 335 25.24 11.21 -16.25
CA GLY A 335 24.95 12.04 -17.44
C GLY A 335 25.71 11.62 -18.70
N ASN A 336 26.96 11.21 -18.56
CA ASN A 336 27.83 10.73 -19.64
C ASN A 336 27.55 9.27 -20.07
N GLU A 337 26.73 8.52 -19.34
CA GLU A 337 26.36 7.14 -19.67
C GLU A 337 25.00 7.04 -20.40
N LEU A 338 24.31 8.16 -20.58
CA LEU A 338 22.98 8.21 -21.18
C LEU A 338 23.06 7.91 -22.68
N SER A 339 22.09 7.15 -23.17
CA SER A 339 22.02 6.79 -24.59
C SER A 339 21.03 7.66 -25.36
N ALA A 340 21.44 8.11 -26.54
CA ALA A 340 20.58 8.82 -27.49
C ALA A 340 19.63 7.88 -28.26
N SER A 341 20.03 6.63 -28.49
CA SER A 341 19.29 5.66 -29.31
C SER A 341 18.10 4.99 -28.60
N GLY A 342 17.87 5.32 -27.32
CA GLY A 342 16.75 4.78 -26.55
C GLY A 342 16.89 3.30 -26.14
N ASP A 343 18.06 2.70 -26.35
CA ASP A 343 18.38 1.29 -26.08
C ASP A 343 18.69 0.97 -24.60
N ARG A 344 18.96 2.00 -23.79
CA ARG A 344 19.24 1.88 -22.35
C ARG A 344 18.14 2.48 -21.47
N VAL A 345 17.89 1.84 -20.34
CA VAL A 345 17.08 2.41 -19.26
C VAL A 345 17.96 3.35 -18.41
N HIS A 346 17.64 4.64 -18.40
CA HIS A 346 18.48 5.66 -17.74
C HIS A 346 18.29 5.73 -16.22
N ASP A 347 17.18 5.19 -15.72
CA ASP A 347 16.82 5.23 -14.30
C ASP A 347 16.23 3.89 -13.91
N SER A 348 16.95 3.21 -13.03
CA SER A 348 16.70 1.85 -12.59
C SER A 348 16.25 1.81 -11.13
N HIS A 349 15.68 2.90 -10.62
CA HIS A 349 14.92 2.79 -9.38
C HIS A 349 13.66 1.96 -9.60
N ALA A 350 13.29 1.22 -8.57
CA ALA A 350 12.15 0.31 -8.56
C ALA A 350 10.86 0.96 -9.09
N GLU A 351 10.57 2.22 -8.76
CA GLU A 351 9.35 2.93 -9.19
C GLU A 351 9.31 3.12 -10.70
N VAL A 352 10.47 3.39 -11.28
CA VAL A 352 10.62 3.64 -12.71
C VAL A 352 10.56 2.33 -13.47
N LEU A 353 11.27 1.31 -12.99
CA LEU A 353 11.23 -0.03 -13.60
C LEU A 353 9.82 -0.62 -13.55
N ALA A 354 9.15 -0.56 -12.39
CA ALA A 354 7.78 -1.04 -12.23
C ALA A 354 6.79 -0.29 -13.13
N ARG A 355 6.92 1.04 -13.26
CA ARG A 355 6.09 1.79 -14.21
C ARG A 355 6.35 1.37 -15.64
N ARG A 356 7.60 1.21 -16.07
CA ARG A 356 7.91 0.86 -17.47
C ARG A 356 7.48 -0.57 -17.80
N ALA A 357 7.59 -1.50 -16.85
CA ALA A 357 6.95 -2.82 -16.93
C ALA A 357 5.44 -2.67 -17.09
N PHE A 358 4.79 -1.81 -16.29
CA PHE A 358 3.36 -1.55 -16.45
C PHE A 358 2.97 -0.96 -17.80
N LEU A 359 3.79 -0.08 -18.40
CA LEU A 359 3.53 0.40 -19.76
C LEU A 359 3.55 -0.76 -20.78
N ARG A 360 4.44 -1.72 -20.59
CA ARG A 360 4.51 -2.92 -21.43
C ARG A 360 3.28 -3.81 -21.26
N TYR A 361 2.78 -3.96 -20.02
CA TYR A 361 1.51 -4.61 -19.73
C TYR A 361 0.35 -3.90 -20.45
N LEU A 362 0.24 -2.57 -20.30
CA LEU A 362 -0.84 -1.80 -20.94
C LEU A 362 -0.82 -1.92 -22.47
N LEU A 363 0.36 -1.95 -23.10
CA LEU A 363 0.50 -2.17 -24.53
C LEU A 363 -0.03 -3.55 -24.94
N GLU A 364 0.32 -4.61 -24.19
CA GLU A 364 -0.22 -5.96 -24.46
C GLU A 364 -1.73 -6.03 -24.26
N GLN A 365 -2.24 -5.37 -23.24
CA GLN A 365 -3.69 -5.32 -23.01
C GLN A 365 -4.41 -4.56 -24.13
N ALA A 366 -3.81 -3.50 -24.66
CA ALA A 366 -4.35 -2.77 -25.79
C ALA A 366 -4.32 -3.60 -27.08
N GLU A 367 -3.27 -4.42 -27.30
CA GLU A 367 -3.24 -5.42 -28.38
C GLU A 367 -4.34 -6.48 -28.20
N ASN A 368 -4.54 -6.95 -26.96
CA ASN A 368 -5.59 -7.90 -26.63
C ASN A 368 -6.99 -7.29 -26.79
N ALA A 369 -7.18 -5.98 -26.69
CA ALA A 369 -8.49 -5.36 -26.83
C ALA A 369 -9.13 -5.66 -28.21
N ALA A 370 -8.31 -5.84 -29.24
CA ALA A 370 -8.76 -6.26 -30.57
C ALA A 370 -8.72 -7.78 -30.77
N SER A 371 -7.67 -8.46 -30.29
CA SER A 371 -7.44 -9.89 -30.59
C SER A 371 -8.06 -10.87 -29.59
N ASN A 372 -8.15 -10.48 -28.32
CA ASN A 372 -8.79 -11.25 -27.23
C ASN A 372 -9.51 -10.29 -26.25
N PRO A 373 -10.65 -9.71 -26.67
CA PRO A 373 -11.32 -8.66 -25.91
C PRO A 373 -11.75 -9.10 -24.51
N GLN A 374 -12.00 -10.40 -24.30
CA GLN A 374 -12.42 -10.93 -23.00
C GLN A 374 -11.30 -10.86 -21.95
N GLU A 375 -10.06 -11.10 -22.35
CA GLU A 375 -8.91 -11.02 -21.44
C GLU A 375 -8.36 -9.60 -21.27
N SER A 376 -8.68 -8.69 -22.19
CA SER A 376 -8.23 -7.30 -22.13
C SER A 376 -8.91 -6.51 -21.00
N ILE A 377 -8.12 -5.66 -20.33
CA ILE A 377 -8.63 -4.60 -19.45
C ILE A 377 -9.26 -3.42 -20.20
N PHE A 378 -9.08 -3.35 -21.52
CA PHE A 378 -9.60 -2.26 -22.33
C PHE A 378 -10.78 -2.73 -23.18
N GLU A 379 -11.67 -1.80 -23.47
CA GLU A 379 -12.73 -1.91 -24.47
C GLU A 379 -12.60 -0.77 -25.48
N GLN A 380 -13.03 -1.00 -26.71
CA GLN A 380 -12.99 0.00 -27.77
C GLN A 380 -14.29 0.81 -27.75
N GLN A 381 -14.21 2.14 -27.81
CA GLN A 381 -15.40 2.97 -27.92
C GLN A 381 -16.00 2.92 -29.32
N THR A 382 -17.33 2.83 -29.38
CA THR A 382 -18.13 2.73 -30.62
C THR A 382 -18.63 4.08 -31.15
N SER A 383 -18.29 5.21 -30.52
CA SER A 383 -18.76 6.53 -30.96
C SER A 383 -18.03 7.07 -32.19
N GLU A 384 -18.70 7.96 -32.93
CA GLU A 384 -18.24 8.62 -34.18
C GLU A 384 -16.89 9.36 -34.05
N SER A 385 -16.38 9.55 -32.82
CA SER A 385 -15.08 10.12 -32.45
C SER A 385 -13.96 9.07 -32.29
N GLY A 386 -13.80 8.18 -33.26
CA GLY A 386 -12.54 7.50 -33.58
C GLY A 386 -11.88 6.63 -32.48
N GLY A 387 -12.24 5.35 -32.43
CA GLY A 387 -11.32 4.22 -32.16
C GLY A 387 -10.52 4.16 -30.85
N LYS A 388 -10.71 5.07 -29.89
CA LYS A 388 -9.96 5.08 -28.62
C LYS A 388 -10.33 3.92 -27.69
N LEU A 389 -9.38 3.57 -26.83
CA LEU A 389 -9.52 2.54 -25.80
C LEU A 389 -9.92 3.15 -24.45
N CYS A 390 -10.92 2.54 -23.82
CA CYS A 390 -11.37 2.86 -22.48
C CYS A 390 -11.02 1.72 -21.52
N LEU A 391 -10.59 2.06 -20.32
CA LEU A 391 -10.40 1.07 -19.26
C LEU A 391 -11.78 0.55 -18.83
N LYS A 392 -11.99 -0.77 -18.85
CA LYS A 392 -13.24 -1.38 -18.41
C LYS A 392 -13.55 -1.05 -16.96
N ASN A 393 -14.85 -1.01 -16.65
CA ASN A 393 -15.32 -0.81 -15.28
C ASN A 393 -14.83 -1.92 -14.35
N GLY A 394 -14.63 -1.56 -13.08
CA GLY A 394 -14.11 -2.47 -12.07
C GLY A 394 -12.63 -2.81 -12.27
N HIS A 395 -11.84 -1.91 -12.88
CA HIS A 395 -10.38 -2.04 -12.94
C HIS A 395 -9.72 -0.84 -12.25
N SER A 396 -8.99 -1.10 -11.18
CA SER A 396 -8.21 -0.07 -10.47
C SER A 396 -6.74 -0.48 -10.33
N PHE A 397 -5.87 0.49 -10.09
CA PHE A 397 -4.43 0.24 -9.95
C PHE A 397 -3.85 0.76 -8.65
N HIS A 398 -3.20 -0.13 -7.90
CA HIS A 398 -2.53 0.22 -6.63
C HIS A 398 -1.02 0.20 -6.80
N PHE A 399 -0.33 1.08 -6.08
CA PHE A 399 1.13 1.16 -6.08
C PHE A 399 1.68 0.72 -4.73
N PHE A 400 2.29 -0.46 -4.70
CA PHE A 400 2.96 -0.96 -3.50
C PHE A 400 4.42 -0.53 -3.45
N THR A 401 4.89 -0.20 -2.25
CA THR A 401 6.21 0.38 -2.02
C THR A 401 6.85 -0.09 -0.72
N THR A 402 8.03 -0.71 -0.80
CA THR A 402 8.80 -1.10 0.39
C THR A 402 9.55 0.00 1.13
N HIS A 403 9.64 1.23 0.63
CA HIS A 403 10.36 2.34 1.32
C HIS A 403 9.78 3.66 0.83
N SER A 404 9.89 4.75 1.58
CA SER A 404 9.53 6.07 1.06
C SER A 404 10.23 6.37 -0.28
N PRO A 405 9.50 6.86 -1.31
CA PRO A 405 10.12 7.28 -2.56
C PRO A 405 11.22 8.32 -2.32
N CYS A 406 12.36 8.20 -3.00
CA CYS A 406 13.43 9.19 -2.85
C CYS A 406 12.97 10.59 -3.27
N GLY A 407 13.42 11.62 -2.55
CA GLY A 407 13.02 13.02 -2.74
C GLY A 407 12.20 13.52 -1.56
N ASP A 408 11.23 14.40 -1.81
CA ASP A 408 10.41 15.03 -0.76
C ASP A 408 9.67 14.03 0.15
N ALA A 409 9.28 12.87 -0.38
CA ALA A 409 8.57 11.85 0.41
C ALA A 409 9.46 11.17 1.46
N SER A 410 10.78 11.31 1.34
CA SER A 410 11.77 10.84 2.33
C SER A 410 12.15 11.90 3.36
N ILE A 411 11.48 13.05 3.35
CA ILE A 411 11.76 14.20 4.22
C ILE A 411 10.75 14.19 5.38
N PHE A 412 11.06 13.47 6.45
CA PHE A 412 10.28 13.40 7.69
C PHE A 412 11.18 13.03 8.88
N GLU A 413 10.68 13.27 10.10
CA GLU A 413 11.37 12.87 11.33
C GLU A 413 11.37 11.35 11.48
N PRO A 414 12.55 10.72 11.69
CA PRO A 414 12.61 9.33 12.11
C PRO A 414 11.92 9.16 13.46
N ASP A 415 11.29 8.00 13.67
CA ASP A 415 10.72 7.61 14.97
C ASP A 415 11.82 7.58 16.05
N GLU A 416 11.53 7.94 17.30
CA GLU A 416 12.52 8.20 18.41
C GLU A 416 13.40 7.01 18.81
N ARG A 417 13.34 5.88 18.10
CA ARG A 417 14.05 4.62 18.37
C ARG A 417 15.46 4.53 17.77
N ASP A 418 15.91 5.55 17.04
CA ASP A 418 17.11 5.50 16.18
C ASP A 418 18.25 6.48 16.60
N GLU A 419 18.40 6.78 17.88
CA GLU A 419 19.60 7.46 18.39
C GLU A 419 20.78 6.48 18.57
N VAL A 420 21.47 6.04 17.50
CA VAL A 420 22.90 5.68 17.64
C VAL A 420 23.72 5.85 16.33
N SER A 421 24.76 6.69 16.47
CA SER A 421 25.95 6.88 15.62
C SER A 421 25.81 7.53 14.23
N SER A 422 26.27 8.77 14.18
CA SER A 422 26.60 9.53 12.97
C SER A 422 27.57 8.74 12.07
N PRO A 423 27.36 8.68 10.74
CA PRO A 423 28.34 8.07 9.85
C PRO A 423 29.65 8.87 9.85
N LYS A 424 30.78 8.17 9.96
CA LYS A 424 32.12 8.76 9.78
C LYS A 424 32.23 9.42 8.41
N ARG A 425 32.73 10.67 8.41
CA ARG A 425 33.01 11.50 7.23
C ARG A 425 33.82 10.71 6.17
N PRO A 426 33.59 10.89 4.86
CA PRO A 426 34.55 10.42 3.86
C PRO A 426 35.85 11.24 3.95
N ARG A 427 36.98 10.55 3.87
CA ARG A 427 38.32 11.12 3.74
C ARG A 427 38.43 11.72 2.33
N ILE A 428 38.60 13.05 2.24
CA ILE A 428 38.91 13.75 0.99
C ILE A 428 40.44 13.66 0.81
N GLU A 429 40.89 13.17 -0.34
CA GLU A 429 42.29 13.32 -0.75
C GLU A 429 42.48 14.70 -1.41
N PRO A 430 43.62 15.40 -1.17
CA PRO A 430 43.76 16.83 -1.42
C PRO A 430 44.22 17.15 -2.86
N SER A 431 43.62 16.54 -3.89
CA SER A 431 44.02 16.79 -5.29
C SER A 431 42.92 17.29 -6.23
N ASP A 432 41.68 17.47 -5.76
CA ASP A 432 40.54 17.86 -6.61
C ASP A 432 39.98 19.26 -6.30
N GLU A 433 40.81 20.17 -5.77
CA GLU A 433 40.39 21.49 -5.25
C GLU A 433 39.97 22.54 -6.30
N GLU A 434 40.01 22.26 -7.61
CA GLU A 434 39.67 23.28 -8.62
C GLU A 434 38.25 23.21 -9.24
N THR A 435 37.31 22.38 -8.75
CA THR A 435 35.94 22.35 -9.35
C THR A 435 34.73 22.33 -8.41
N ASN A 436 34.90 22.53 -7.09
CA ASN A 436 33.74 22.67 -6.17
C ASN A 436 33.90 23.87 -5.25
N VAL A 437 33.28 24.98 -5.64
CA VAL A 437 33.18 26.19 -4.81
C VAL A 437 32.08 26.00 -3.75
N GLY A 438 32.45 26.14 -2.48
CA GLY A 438 31.53 26.46 -1.38
C GLY A 438 31.44 25.42 -0.27
N CYS A 439 32.35 25.48 0.70
CA CYS A 439 32.19 24.82 1.99
C CYS A 439 32.66 25.77 3.10
N CYS A 440 31.73 26.22 3.96
CA CYS A 440 32.05 26.82 5.25
C CYS A 440 31.01 26.41 6.30
N VAL A 441 31.49 26.38 7.53
CA VAL A 441 30.99 25.68 8.72
C VAL A 441 29.95 26.49 9.49
N TRP A 442 29.01 25.76 10.10
CA TRP A 442 27.86 26.14 10.95
C TRP A 442 28.03 27.29 11.96
N SER A 443 26.94 28.02 12.18
CA SER A 443 26.54 28.54 13.50
C SER A 443 25.32 27.76 14.00
N VAL A 444 25.33 27.42 15.29
CA VAL A 444 24.36 26.57 15.99
C VAL A 444 23.29 27.46 16.61
N GLU A 445 22.05 27.34 16.17
CA GLU A 445 20.87 27.70 16.96
C GLU A 445 20.20 26.42 17.49
N GLN A 446 19.85 26.44 18.77
CA GLN A 446 19.64 25.29 19.65
C GLN A 446 18.32 24.51 19.49
N ASP A 447 17.57 24.63 18.38
CA ASP A 447 16.17 24.16 18.35
C ASP A 447 15.74 23.31 17.14
N LYS A 448 16.67 22.68 16.42
CA LYS A 448 16.30 21.80 15.29
C LYS A 448 16.87 20.40 15.47
N ARG A 449 16.03 19.46 15.90
CA ARG A 449 16.29 18.03 15.70
C ARG A 449 16.62 17.80 14.22
N PRO A 450 17.57 16.92 13.88
CA PRO A 450 17.86 16.63 12.48
C PRO A 450 16.66 15.94 11.84
N VAL A 451 15.86 16.72 11.12
CA VAL A 451 14.90 16.20 10.16
C VAL A 451 15.71 15.30 9.19
N GLY A 452 15.25 14.08 8.88
CA GLY A 452 16.04 13.00 8.23
C GLY A 452 16.88 13.32 6.95
N MET A 453 17.44 12.33 6.27
CA MET A 453 18.27 12.58 5.07
C MET A 453 17.54 12.22 3.77
N THR A 454 17.61 13.11 2.77
CA THR A 454 17.01 12.86 1.44
C THR A 454 17.93 12.03 0.55
N GLY A 455 17.35 11.14 -0.25
CA GLY A 455 18.07 10.40 -1.28
C GLY A 455 18.31 11.19 -2.58
N GLY A 456 18.29 12.53 -2.58
CA GLY A 456 18.43 13.36 -3.79
C GLY A 456 18.89 14.80 -3.51
N LYS A 457 19.47 15.43 -4.55
CA LYS A 457 20.06 16.77 -4.54
C LYS A 457 19.11 17.80 -5.13
N LEU A 458 19.03 19.00 -4.54
CA LEU A 458 18.26 20.11 -5.13
C LEU A 458 18.73 20.47 -6.54
N LEU A 459 17.81 20.98 -7.36
CA LEU A 459 18.18 21.47 -8.70
C LEU A 459 18.99 22.76 -8.63
N GLN A 460 18.54 23.71 -7.81
CA GLN A 460 19.26 24.92 -7.46
C GLN A 460 19.32 25.01 -5.93
N PRO A 461 20.51 24.90 -5.32
CA PRO A 461 20.65 25.20 -3.91
C PRO A 461 20.47 26.70 -3.67
N ASP A 462 19.90 27.06 -2.52
CA ASP A 462 19.83 28.46 -2.06
C ASP A 462 21.25 29.05 -1.96
N PRO A 463 21.55 30.20 -2.58
CA PRO A 463 22.84 30.89 -2.46
C PRO A 463 23.28 31.17 -1.02
N ALA A 464 22.35 31.37 -0.09
CA ALA A 464 22.66 31.70 1.31
C ALA A 464 22.87 30.47 2.22
N HIS A 465 22.28 29.32 1.89
CA HIS A 465 22.21 28.16 2.81
C HIS A 465 22.63 26.81 2.21
N GLY A 466 22.82 26.70 0.89
CA GLY A 466 23.42 25.54 0.22
C GLY A 466 22.79 24.17 0.55
N ASP A 467 21.64 23.78 -0.03
CA ASP A 467 21.08 22.44 0.24
C ASP A 467 21.46 21.39 -0.83
N LEU A 468 22.48 20.58 -0.52
CA LEU A 468 22.83 19.38 -1.27
C LEU A 468 22.35 18.05 -0.67
N MET A 469 21.89 17.98 0.59
CA MET A 469 21.26 16.78 1.22
C MET A 469 20.40 17.09 2.50
N LEU A 470 20.17 18.35 2.84
CA LEU A 470 19.32 18.84 3.94
C LEU A 470 17.81 18.87 3.56
N GLN A 471 16.94 19.18 4.52
CA GLN A 471 15.49 18.92 4.48
C GLN A 471 14.61 20.11 4.03
N THR A 472 14.95 20.79 2.93
CA THR A 472 13.97 21.72 2.34
C THR A 472 12.83 20.92 1.71
N VAL A 473 11.59 21.15 2.18
CA VAL A 473 10.35 20.46 1.82
C VAL A 473 9.68 21.10 0.60
N GLY A 474 9.17 20.28 -0.31
CA GLY A 474 8.52 20.73 -1.56
C GLY A 474 9.41 20.93 -2.81
N PRO A 475 10.74 21.14 -2.76
CA PRO A 475 11.52 21.45 -3.95
C PRO A 475 11.77 20.21 -4.82
N VAL A 476 11.94 20.46 -6.12
CA VAL A 476 12.29 19.41 -7.09
C VAL A 476 13.73 18.96 -6.89
N ARG A 477 13.93 17.64 -6.91
CA ARG A 477 15.24 17.02 -6.64
C ARG A 477 15.69 16.14 -7.79
N THR A 478 16.99 16.12 -8.08
CA THR A 478 17.65 15.08 -8.87
C THR A 478 18.13 13.95 -7.99
N LYS A 479 18.12 12.73 -8.52
CA LYS A 479 18.71 11.56 -7.87
C LYS A 479 20.24 11.72 -7.74
N PRO A 480 20.89 11.00 -6.81
CA PRO A 480 22.33 11.03 -6.68
C PRO A 480 22.95 10.15 -7.79
N GLY A 481 24.00 10.64 -8.43
CA GLY A 481 24.86 9.84 -9.31
C GLY A 481 26.09 9.32 -8.55
N ARG A 482 26.73 8.26 -9.04
CA ARG A 482 28.12 7.94 -8.66
C ARG A 482 29.04 8.69 -9.61
N GLY A 483 29.75 9.72 -9.11
CA GLY A 483 30.54 10.61 -9.95
C GLY A 483 29.66 11.67 -10.64
N VAL A 484 29.63 11.67 -11.97
CA VAL A 484 28.89 12.67 -12.78
C VAL A 484 27.40 12.68 -12.42
N ARG A 485 26.84 13.88 -12.26
CA ARG A 485 25.43 14.10 -11.88
C ARG A 485 24.50 13.38 -12.87
N THR A 486 23.49 12.69 -12.33
CA THR A 486 22.42 12.11 -13.17
C THR A 486 21.39 13.18 -13.53
N LEU A 487 20.79 13.06 -14.72
CA LEU A 487 19.73 13.94 -15.21
C LEU A 487 18.33 13.39 -14.89
N SER A 488 18.20 12.55 -13.87
CA SER A 488 16.93 11.96 -13.47
C SER A 488 16.40 12.62 -12.20
N VAL A 489 15.19 13.16 -12.27
CA VAL A 489 14.48 13.68 -11.09
C VAL A 489 14.10 12.57 -10.10
N SER A 490 13.78 12.95 -8.88
CA SER A 490 13.42 12.07 -7.77
C SER A 490 12.16 11.24 -8.04
N CYS A 491 11.97 10.15 -7.29
CA CYS A 491 10.77 9.31 -7.42
C CYS A 491 9.52 10.01 -6.88
N SER A 492 9.65 10.84 -5.83
CA SER A 492 8.57 11.70 -5.35
C SER A 492 8.05 12.62 -6.46
N ASP A 493 8.94 13.31 -7.18
CA ASP A 493 8.57 14.22 -8.27
C ASP A 493 7.93 13.48 -9.44
N LYS A 494 8.39 12.26 -9.73
CA LYS A 494 7.78 11.41 -10.77
C LYS A 494 6.38 10.96 -10.39
N LEU A 495 6.17 10.51 -9.16
CA LEU A 495 4.84 10.12 -8.67
C LEU A 495 3.89 11.31 -8.69
N ALA A 496 4.36 12.48 -8.25
CA ALA A 496 3.57 13.70 -8.25
C ALA A 496 3.15 14.11 -9.68
N ARG A 497 4.06 13.99 -10.66
CA ARG A 497 3.74 14.15 -12.09
C ARG A 497 2.69 13.14 -12.56
N TRP A 498 2.76 11.88 -12.14
CA TRP A 498 1.81 10.85 -12.56
C TRP A 498 0.42 11.02 -11.94
N ASN A 499 0.32 11.66 -10.78
CA ASN A 499 -0.96 12.01 -10.16
C ASN A 499 -1.73 13.11 -10.90
N VAL A 500 -1.10 13.78 -11.88
CA VAL A 500 -1.77 14.75 -12.76
C VAL A 500 -1.88 14.22 -14.19
N LEU A 501 -0.77 13.78 -14.78
CA LEU A 501 -0.74 13.36 -16.19
C LEU A 501 -1.17 11.90 -16.42
N GLY A 502 -1.39 11.15 -15.35
CA GLY A 502 -1.54 9.71 -15.41
C GLY A 502 -0.21 8.99 -15.64
N VAL A 503 -0.27 7.67 -15.46
CA VAL A 503 0.89 6.78 -15.48
C VAL A 503 1.28 6.30 -16.87
N GLN A 504 0.35 6.32 -17.83
CA GLN A 504 0.46 5.80 -19.19
C GLN A 504 1.51 6.54 -20.05
N GLY A 505 1.72 7.84 -19.79
CA GLY A 505 2.63 8.67 -20.58
C GLY A 505 2.05 9.08 -21.94
N SER A 506 2.80 9.91 -22.68
CA SER A 506 2.29 10.60 -23.87
C SER A 506 1.92 9.66 -25.03
N LEU A 507 2.70 8.62 -25.29
CA LEU A 507 2.44 7.73 -26.43
C LEU A 507 1.13 6.95 -26.25
N LEU A 508 0.97 6.23 -25.13
CA LEU A 508 -0.27 5.50 -24.85
C LEU A 508 -1.49 6.44 -24.75
N MET A 509 -1.31 7.69 -24.34
CA MET A 509 -2.41 8.67 -24.32
C MET A 509 -2.98 8.96 -25.72
N LEU A 510 -2.25 8.68 -26.80
CA LEU A 510 -2.81 8.75 -28.17
C LEU A 510 -3.86 7.66 -28.43
N LEU A 511 -3.80 6.54 -27.71
CA LEU A 511 -4.71 5.40 -27.87
C LEU A 511 -5.84 5.39 -26.84
N LEU A 512 -5.70 6.15 -25.75
CA LEU A 512 -6.61 6.10 -24.61
C LEU A 512 -7.58 7.28 -24.62
N ASP A 513 -8.82 7.03 -24.20
CA ASP A 513 -9.79 8.12 -23.96
C ASP A 513 -9.42 8.93 -22.73
N ARG A 514 -9.04 8.24 -21.63
CA ARG A 514 -8.74 8.88 -20.34
C ARG A 514 -7.37 8.46 -19.80
N PRO A 515 -6.73 9.33 -18.97
CA PRO A 515 -5.48 8.97 -18.31
C PRO A 515 -5.73 7.87 -17.27
N ILE A 516 -4.72 7.03 -17.04
CA ILE A 516 -4.78 5.97 -16.04
C ILE A 516 -4.08 6.45 -14.77
N TYR A 517 -4.75 6.33 -13.63
CA TYR A 517 -4.26 6.81 -12.34
C TYR A 517 -4.08 5.67 -11.34
N LEU A 518 -3.39 5.98 -10.25
CA LEU A 518 -3.26 5.09 -9.10
C LEU A 518 -4.36 5.42 -8.09
N GLU A 519 -4.94 4.38 -7.49
CA GLU A 519 -5.97 4.50 -6.46
C GLU A 519 -5.37 4.58 -5.06
N SER A 520 -4.30 3.82 -4.81
CA SER A 520 -3.60 3.86 -3.54
C SER A 520 -2.09 3.72 -3.68
N VAL A 521 -1.39 4.20 -2.66
CA VAL A 521 0.03 4.00 -2.40
C VAL A 521 0.15 3.20 -1.10
N VAL A 522 0.50 1.92 -1.22
CA VAL A 522 0.59 0.98 -0.10
C VAL A 522 2.02 0.84 0.37
N LEU A 523 2.27 1.13 1.64
CA LEU A 523 3.59 1.11 2.26
C LEU A 523 3.82 -0.26 2.90
N CYS A 524 4.99 -0.87 2.65
CA CYS A 524 5.35 -2.13 3.29
C CYS A 524 5.61 -1.92 4.77
N ASP A 525 5.18 -2.91 5.56
CA ASP A 525 5.53 -2.99 6.97
C ASP A 525 7.05 -3.05 7.17
N GLY A 526 7.53 -2.47 8.28
CA GLY A 526 8.90 -2.62 8.72
C GLY A 526 9.95 -1.74 8.05
N THR A 527 9.55 -0.64 7.44
CA THR A 527 10.46 0.37 6.85
C THR A 527 10.06 1.77 7.27
N ASP A 528 11.03 2.69 7.34
CA ASP A 528 10.74 4.09 7.66
C ASP A 528 9.89 4.72 6.57
N HIS A 529 8.68 5.13 6.95
CA HIS A 529 7.78 5.85 6.07
C HIS A 529 6.86 6.78 6.85
N SER A 530 6.41 7.84 6.17
CA SER A 530 5.42 8.77 6.71
C SER A 530 4.33 8.96 5.67
N PRO A 531 3.09 8.49 5.93
CA PRO A 531 1.95 8.74 5.05
C PRO A 531 1.74 10.23 4.77
N ALA A 532 1.94 11.08 5.79
CA ALA A 532 1.86 12.53 5.67
C ALA A 532 2.93 13.10 4.74
N ALA A 533 4.18 12.68 4.88
CA ALA A 533 5.27 13.14 4.01
C ALA A 533 5.08 12.69 2.56
N ILE A 534 4.60 11.46 2.35
CA ILE A 534 4.26 10.97 1.02
C ILE A 534 3.10 11.77 0.43
N GLY A 535 2.05 12.04 1.22
CA GLY A 535 0.88 12.81 0.80
C GLY A 535 1.27 14.19 0.33
N ARG A 536 2.02 14.91 1.17
CA ARG A 536 2.64 16.18 0.82
C ARG A 536 3.46 16.09 -0.47
N ALA A 537 4.35 15.11 -0.59
CA ALA A 537 5.27 15.00 -1.71
C ALA A 537 4.62 14.69 -3.05
N ILE A 538 3.56 13.86 -3.07
CA ILE A 538 2.97 13.37 -4.32
C ILE A 538 1.69 14.10 -4.71
N TRP A 539 1.07 14.85 -3.79
CA TRP A 539 -0.08 15.67 -4.12
C TRP A 539 -0.21 16.94 -3.25
N GLY A 540 0.02 16.90 -1.94
CA GLY A 540 -0.31 17.99 -1.01
C GLY A 540 0.48 19.29 -1.22
N ARG A 541 1.72 19.20 -1.71
CA ARG A 541 2.52 20.39 -2.08
C ARG A 541 1.92 21.21 -3.23
N PHE A 542 0.85 20.72 -3.85
CA PHE A 542 0.09 21.43 -4.88
C PHE A 542 -1.14 22.18 -4.33
N ASP A 543 -1.47 22.07 -3.04
CA ASP A 543 -2.69 22.68 -2.47
C ASP A 543 -2.67 24.20 -2.46
N GLY A 544 -1.52 24.83 -2.19
CA GLY A 544 -1.37 26.29 -2.24
C GLY A 544 -1.65 26.88 -3.62
N TRP A 545 -1.52 26.08 -4.69
CA TRP A 545 -1.83 26.48 -6.07
C TRP A 545 -3.32 26.30 -6.42
N ALA A 546 -4.05 25.46 -5.68
CA ALA A 546 -5.46 25.20 -5.94
C ALA A 546 -6.40 26.28 -5.37
N GLY A 547 -5.91 27.12 -4.46
CA GLY A 547 -6.69 28.17 -3.77
C GLY A 547 -6.66 29.56 -4.42
N GLY A 548 -5.86 29.78 -5.46
CA GLY A 548 -5.77 31.06 -6.18
C GLY A 548 -6.78 31.16 -7.33
N VAL A 549 -7.18 32.38 -7.67
CA VAL A 549 -8.06 32.71 -8.80
C VAL A 549 -7.36 32.36 -10.13
N GLU A 550 -7.39 31.10 -10.56
CA GLU A 550 -7.20 30.67 -11.95
C GLU A 550 -7.64 29.20 -12.13
N ARG A 551 -8.91 29.02 -12.48
CA ARG A 551 -9.57 27.70 -12.65
C ARG A 551 -9.12 26.91 -13.90
N ASN A 552 -8.02 27.27 -14.59
CA ASN A 552 -7.73 26.83 -15.97
C ASN A 552 -6.49 25.94 -16.18
N TRP A 553 -5.84 25.41 -15.14
CA TRP A 553 -4.60 24.64 -15.32
C TRP A 553 -4.80 23.13 -15.56
N LEU A 554 -6.00 22.58 -15.39
CA LEU A 554 -6.35 21.20 -15.75
C LEU A 554 -7.19 21.16 -17.03
N MET A 555 -6.61 20.61 -18.08
CA MET A 555 -7.28 20.32 -19.34
C MET A 555 -8.00 18.98 -19.24
N HIS A 556 -9.27 18.91 -19.64
CA HIS A 556 -9.95 17.63 -19.85
C HIS A 556 -9.13 16.79 -20.87
N PRO A 557 -8.88 15.48 -20.63
CA PRO A 557 -9.39 14.60 -19.56
C PRO A 557 -8.49 14.41 -18.33
N PHE A 558 -7.51 15.27 -18.11
CA PHE A 558 -6.62 15.18 -16.96
C PHE A 558 -7.28 15.69 -15.68
N CYS A 559 -6.98 15.03 -14.57
CA CYS A 559 -7.37 15.45 -13.24
C CYS A 559 -6.20 15.32 -12.26
N ARG A 560 -6.31 16.03 -11.13
CA ARG A 560 -5.42 15.86 -9.99
C ARG A 560 -5.96 14.74 -9.11
N ARG A 561 -5.17 13.68 -8.94
CA ARG A 561 -5.53 12.55 -8.06
C ARG A 561 -4.83 12.66 -6.71
N GLN A 562 -5.57 12.27 -5.68
CA GLN A 562 -5.10 12.09 -4.31
C GLN A 562 -5.25 10.60 -3.98
N PRO A 563 -4.28 9.75 -4.34
CA PRO A 563 -4.37 8.33 -4.01
C PRO A 563 -4.36 8.13 -2.49
N VAL A 564 -5.09 7.13 -2.00
CA VAL A 564 -5.09 6.75 -0.59
C VAL A 564 -3.68 6.28 -0.21
N ILE A 565 -3.09 6.85 0.82
CA ILE A 565 -1.76 6.46 1.30
C ILE A 565 -1.94 5.67 2.59
N ILE A 566 -1.53 4.41 2.58
CA ILE A 566 -1.82 3.49 3.67
C ILE A 566 -0.66 2.52 3.89
N ALA A 567 -0.33 2.25 5.15
CA ALA A 567 0.67 1.27 5.51
C ALA A 567 0.04 -0.12 5.71
N ALA A 568 0.72 -1.15 5.24
CA ALA A 568 0.46 -2.52 5.64
C ALA A 568 1.04 -2.76 7.05
N ASN A 569 0.31 -3.47 7.89
CA ASN A 569 0.60 -3.74 9.31
C ASN A 569 0.43 -5.22 9.68
N ASN A 570 0.74 -6.12 8.74
CA ASN A 570 0.57 -7.57 8.89
C ASN A 570 1.82 -8.30 9.40
N GLY A 571 2.87 -7.59 9.85
CA GLY A 571 4.12 -8.17 10.31
C GLY A 571 4.98 -8.77 9.19
N ARG A 572 4.57 -8.68 7.92
CA ARG A 572 5.29 -9.26 6.77
C ARG A 572 6.21 -8.21 6.15
N MET A 573 7.43 -8.12 6.70
CA MET A 573 8.45 -7.19 6.23
C MET A 573 9.12 -7.69 4.94
N PHE A 574 9.59 -6.77 4.10
CA PHE A 574 10.44 -7.13 2.97
C PHE A 574 11.83 -7.56 3.47
N ARG A 575 12.25 -8.81 3.19
CA ARG A 575 13.52 -9.37 3.68
C ARG A 575 14.77 -8.66 3.15
N PHE A 576 14.70 -8.08 1.96
CA PHE A 576 15.79 -7.30 1.34
C PHE A 576 15.64 -5.79 1.57
N ARG A 577 14.89 -5.38 2.59
CA ARG A 577 14.74 -3.96 2.93
C ARG A 577 16.03 -3.42 3.51
N LYS A 578 16.27 -2.12 3.34
CA LYS A 578 17.41 -1.48 3.97
C LYS A 578 17.22 -1.50 5.49
N ASN A 579 18.01 -2.32 6.19
CA ASN A 579 18.02 -2.37 7.66
C ASN A 579 19.39 -1.90 8.18
N ARG A 580 19.42 -0.78 8.90
CA ARG A 580 20.68 -0.23 9.45
C ARG A 580 21.28 -1.10 10.55
N GLN A 581 20.47 -1.92 11.23
CA GLN A 581 20.88 -2.73 12.39
C GLN A 581 21.57 -4.05 12.02
N LEU A 582 21.51 -4.50 10.76
CA LEU A 582 22.14 -5.76 10.29
C LEU A 582 23.60 -5.58 9.84
N ALA A 583 24.17 -4.37 9.94
CA ALA A 583 25.55 -4.08 9.55
C ALA A 583 26.58 -4.44 10.65
N THR A 584 26.36 -5.52 11.40
CA THR A 584 27.05 -5.76 12.67
C THR A 584 28.48 -6.32 12.58
N ASP A 585 28.96 -6.80 11.43
CA ASP A 585 30.29 -7.45 11.36
C ASP A 585 31.24 -6.85 10.32
N GLY A 586 31.34 -5.52 10.24
CA GLY A 586 32.33 -4.84 9.39
C GLY A 586 32.17 -5.05 7.87
N GLY A 587 31.17 -5.83 7.43
CA GLY A 587 30.80 -6.03 6.03
C GLY A 587 29.98 -4.85 5.49
N LYS A 588 30.31 -4.38 4.27
CA LYS A 588 29.60 -3.28 3.60
C LYS A 588 28.20 -3.74 3.15
N TYR A 589 27.18 -3.44 3.94
CA TYR A 589 25.78 -3.55 3.54
C TYR A 589 25.48 -2.54 2.40
N GLN A 590 25.23 -3.03 1.18
CA GLN A 590 25.20 -2.22 -0.04
C GLN A 590 23.90 -2.34 -0.84
N PRO A 591 23.53 -1.35 -1.67
CA PRO A 591 22.39 -1.51 -2.58
C PRO A 591 22.69 -2.55 -3.64
N ALA A 592 21.70 -3.39 -3.96
CA ALA A 592 21.80 -4.42 -4.99
C ALA A 592 22.32 -3.83 -6.31
N PRO A 593 23.27 -4.49 -7.00
CA PRO A 593 23.90 -3.94 -8.18
C PRO A 593 23.02 -3.98 -9.42
N CYS A 594 22.00 -4.84 -9.39
CA CYS A 594 21.05 -5.08 -10.47
C CYS A 594 19.62 -4.77 -10.03
N GLY A 595 18.75 -4.57 -11.02
CA GLY A 595 17.31 -4.46 -10.83
C GLY A 595 16.58 -5.66 -11.41
N ILE A 596 15.42 -6.00 -10.87
CA ILE A 596 14.50 -6.96 -11.47
C ILE A 596 13.36 -6.19 -12.13
N VAL A 597 12.99 -6.62 -13.33
CA VAL A 597 11.81 -6.15 -14.05
C VAL A 597 10.93 -7.38 -14.27
N TRP A 598 9.71 -7.34 -13.73
CA TRP A 598 8.70 -8.34 -14.08
C TRP A 598 7.40 -7.68 -14.53
N CYS A 599 6.71 -8.29 -15.47
CA CYS A 599 5.49 -7.81 -16.06
C CYS A 599 4.61 -9.00 -16.42
N ASP A 600 3.32 -8.88 -16.20
CA ASP A 600 2.35 -9.94 -16.46
C ASP A 600 1.98 -9.98 -17.95
N VAL A 601 2.89 -10.53 -18.73
CA VAL A 601 2.79 -10.62 -20.18
C VAL A 601 3.22 -12.00 -20.65
N ALA A 602 2.66 -12.46 -21.77
CA ALA A 602 2.88 -13.81 -22.28
C ALA A 602 4.36 -14.10 -22.58
N ASN A 603 5.04 -13.14 -23.21
CA ASN A 603 6.41 -13.32 -23.67
C ASN A 603 7.40 -12.62 -22.75
N ARG A 604 8.47 -13.31 -22.33
CA ARG A 604 9.62 -12.73 -21.59
C ARG A 604 9.15 -11.84 -20.42
N SER A 605 8.35 -12.40 -19.52
CA SER A 605 7.75 -11.69 -18.38
C SER A 605 8.76 -11.22 -17.34
N HIS A 606 9.94 -11.83 -17.26
CA HIS A 606 11.00 -11.52 -16.29
C HIS A 606 12.31 -11.13 -16.98
N GLU A 607 12.95 -10.05 -16.52
CA GLU A 607 14.28 -9.63 -16.93
C GLU A 607 15.09 -9.10 -15.73
N VAL A 608 16.40 -9.30 -15.77
CA VAL A 608 17.34 -8.66 -14.83
C VAL A 608 18.04 -7.51 -15.54
N GLU A 609 18.01 -6.34 -14.94
CA GLU A 609 18.62 -5.11 -15.40
C GLU A 609 19.96 -4.88 -14.74
N VAL A 610 20.96 -4.49 -15.53
CA VAL A 610 22.26 -4.02 -15.07
C VAL A 610 22.68 -2.84 -15.94
N ALA A 611 22.87 -1.67 -15.32
CA ALA A 611 23.32 -0.44 -16.00
C ALA A 611 22.49 -0.07 -17.25
N GLY A 612 21.18 -0.19 -17.13
CA GLY A 612 20.19 0.12 -18.15
C GLY A 612 20.04 -0.95 -19.24
N ARG A 613 20.75 -2.09 -19.12
CA ARG A 613 20.79 -3.17 -20.11
C ARG A 613 20.31 -4.48 -19.50
N ARG A 614 19.97 -5.44 -20.35
CA ARG A 614 19.63 -6.80 -19.94
C ARG A 614 20.89 -7.54 -19.47
N HIS A 615 20.78 -8.21 -18.34
CA HIS A 615 21.79 -9.11 -17.79
C HIS A 615 21.94 -10.40 -18.62
N GLY A 616 23.11 -11.05 -18.54
CA GLY A 616 23.39 -12.32 -19.23
C GLY A 616 23.71 -12.18 -20.72
N VAL A 617 24.07 -10.98 -21.19
CA VAL A 617 24.47 -10.74 -22.58
C VAL A 617 25.99 -10.62 -22.66
N THR A 618 26.60 -11.39 -23.56
CA THR A 618 28.06 -11.37 -23.79
C THR A 618 28.54 -9.98 -24.21
N LYS A 619 29.78 -9.60 -23.86
CA LYS A 619 30.38 -8.30 -24.24
C LYS A 619 30.23 -7.98 -25.73
N ARG A 620 30.43 -8.97 -26.62
CA ARG A 620 30.29 -8.82 -28.09
C ARG A 620 28.88 -8.42 -28.54
N LYS A 621 27.85 -8.76 -27.76
CA LYS A 621 26.43 -8.51 -28.08
C LYS A 621 25.86 -7.27 -27.37
N LEU A 622 26.66 -6.52 -26.61
CA LEU A 622 26.20 -5.35 -25.84
C LEU A 622 25.66 -4.20 -26.69
N ALA A 623 26.11 -4.07 -27.94
CA ALA A 623 25.65 -3.06 -28.90
C ALA A 623 24.46 -3.55 -29.76
N THR A 624 23.94 -4.74 -29.51
CA THR A 624 22.88 -5.35 -30.33
C THR A 624 21.52 -5.31 -29.62
N PRO A 625 20.40 -5.52 -30.33
CA PRO A 625 19.07 -5.62 -29.71
C PRO A 625 18.98 -6.66 -28.59
N ALA A 626 19.84 -7.68 -28.58
CA ALA A 626 19.88 -8.70 -27.52
C ALA A 626 20.16 -8.11 -26.12
N ALA A 627 20.88 -6.99 -26.04
CA ALA A 627 21.20 -6.28 -24.79
C ALA A 627 20.09 -5.36 -24.28
N ARG A 628 19.04 -5.13 -25.08
CA ARG A 628 17.94 -4.24 -24.72
C ARG A 628 16.97 -4.94 -23.78
N LEU A 629 16.57 -4.20 -22.75
CA LEU A 629 15.40 -4.54 -21.96
C LEU A 629 14.15 -4.27 -22.80
N GLN A 630 13.13 -5.11 -22.65
CA GLN A 630 11.84 -4.92 -23.31
C GLN A 630 11.10 -3.67 -22.82
N ILE A 631 11.54 -3.12 -21.69
CA ILE A 631 11.08 -1.85 -21.13
C ILE A 631 11.89 -0.62 -21.60
N SER A 632 12.91 -0.78 -22.45
CA SER A 632 13.70 0.35 -23.00
C SER A 632 12.85 1.26 -23.90
N LYS A 633 13.33 2.47 -24.23
CA LYS A 633 12.49 3.43 -24.99
C LYS A 633 12.20 2.90 -26.39
N ILE A 634 13.23 2.35 -27.05
CA ILE A 634 13.12 1.84 -28.42
C ILE A 634 12.17 0.64 -28.50
N GLU A 635 12.24 -0.31 -27.56
CA GLU A 635 11.37 -1.50 -27.56
C GLU A 635 9.90 -1.14 -27.26
N LEU A 636 9.66 -0.26 -26.27
CA LEU A 636 8.31 0.24 -26.00
C LEU A 636 7.75 1.05 -27.18
N PHE A 637 8.60 1.80 -27.89
CA PHE A 637 8.18 2.60 -29.03
C PHE A 637 7.86 1.74 -30.26
N ASN A 638 8.69 0.73 -30.56
CA ASN A 638 8.41 -0.24 -31.61
C ASN A 638 7.05 -0.92 -31.38
N ARG A 639 6.79 -1.38 -30.15
CA ARG A 639 5.51 -2.00 -29.80
C ARG A 639 4.34 -1.02 -29.95
N PHE A 640 4.49 0.20 -29.45
CA PHE A 640 3.48 1.25 -29.62
C PHE A 640 3.19 1.55 -31.10
N ALA A 641 4.23 1.70 -31.93
CA ALA A 641 4.05 2.05 -33.34
C ALA A 641 3.26 0.97 -34.10
N ARG A 642 3.57 -0.31 -33.89
CA ARG A 642 2.80 -1.43 -34.46
C ARG A 642 1.33 -1.40 -34.04
N LEU A 643 1.08 -1.21 -32.74
CA LEU A 643 -0.27 -1.13 -32.20
C LEU A 643 -1.04 0.08 -32.74
N TYR A 644 -0.39 1.24 -32.81
CA TYR A 644 -0.98 2.48 -33.34
C TYR A 644 -1.40 2.31 -34.80
N CYS A 645 -0.59 1.63 -35.62
CA CYS A 645 -1.00 1.23 -36.96
C CYS A 645 -2.27 0.38 -36.93
N GLY A 646 -2.27 -0.71 -36.15
CA GLY A 646 -3.40 -1.64 -36.11
C GLY A 646 -4.72 -0.96 -35.73
N ILE A 647 -4.69 -0.04 -34.75
CA ILE A 647 -5.89 0.65 -34.25
C ILE A 647 -6.35 1.77 -35.20
N VAL A 648 -5.41 2.55 -35.75
CA VAL A 648 -5.75 3.72 -36.59
C VAL A 648 -6.02 3.33 -38.06
N SER A 649 -5.47 2.20 -38.53
CA SER A 649 -5.63 1.73 -39.92
C SER A 649 -6.99 1.08 -40.21
N ALA A 650 -7.89 0.96 -39.23
CA ALA A 650 -9.27 0.58 -39.49
C ALA A 650 -10.00 1.58 -40.42
N ASN A 651 -9.44 2.79 -40.62
CA ASN A 651 -9.98 3.84 -41.50
C ASN A 651 -8.98 4.40 -42.55
N ALA A 652 -7.75 3.87 -42.69
CA ALA A 652 -6.76 4.29 -43.71
C ALA A 652 -5.62 3.27 -43.89
N ASN A 653 -4.87 3.33 -45.00
CA ASN A 653 -3.68 2.49 -45.26
C ASN A 653 -2.62 2.68 -44.15
N ALA A 654 -1.96 1.60 -43.68
CA ALA A 654 -1.06 1.61 -42.51
C ALA A 654 0.10 2.62 -42.62
N ARG A 655 0.63 2.82 -43.84
CA ARG A 655 1.62 3.87 -44.12
C ARG A 655 1.10 5.29 -43.86
N ASN A 656 -0.18 5.56 -44.16
CA ASN A 656 -0.80 6.88 -43.93
C ASN A 656 -1.05 7.13 -42.44
N ALA A 657 -1.37 6.10 -41.65
CA ALA A 657 -1.58 6.22 -40.20
C ALA A 657 -0.28 6.60 -39.47
N LEU A 658 0.87 6.04 -39.86
CA LEU A 658 2.18 6.42 -39.29
C LEU A 658 2.65 7.79 -39.78
N HIS A 659 2.27 8.20 -40.99
CA HIS A 659 2.54 9.55 -41.48
C HIS A 659 1.86 10.62 -40.62
N ASN A 660 0.73 10.31 -39.96
CA ASN A 660 0.09 11.20 -38.98
C ASN A 660 0.88 11.38 -37.68
N LEU A 661 1.94 10.60 -37.45
CA LEU A 661 2.90 10.81 -36.35
C LEU A 661 4.15 11.58 -36.80
N VAL A 662 4.21 11.97 -38.07
CA VAL A 662 5.23 12.85 -38.67
C VAL A 662 4.60 14.23 -38.85
N PRO A 663 5.25 15.33 -38.43
CA PRO A 663 4.64 16.65 -38.51
C PRO A 663 4.27 17.05 -39.95
N GLY A 664 2.99 17.33 -40.18
CA GLY A 664 2.47 17.94 -41.42
C GLY A 664 3.02 19.36 -41.61
N ARG A 665 3.09 19.82 -42.87
CA ARG A 665 3.40 21.24 -43.18
C ARG A 665 2.40 22.13 -42.43
N GLU A 666 2.91 23.18 -41.79
CA GLU A 666 2.06 24.32 -41.40
C GLU A 666 1.42 24.87 -42.67
N SER A 667 0.11 24.69 -42.80
CA SER A 667 -0.70 25.40 -43.77
C SER A 667 -1.06 26.76 -43.18
N GLY A 668 -0.45 27.83 -43.70
CA GLY A 668 -0.89 29.21 -43.46
C GLY A 668 0.23 30.16 -43.06
N GLU A 669 1.05 30.56 -44.02
CA GLU A 669 1.66 31.89 -43.97
C GLU A 669 0.51 32.92 -44.04
N MET A 670 0.25 33.63 -42.94
CA MET A 670 -0.27 35.00 -43.05
C MET A 670 0.91 35.87 -43.44
N GLU A 671 0.76 36.61 -44.54
CA GLU A 671 1.72 37.63 -44.97
C GLU A 671 2.11 38.57 -43.82
N PRO A 672 3.40 38.84 -43.59
CA PRO A 672 3.80 40.02 -42.84
C PRO A 672 3.80 41.21 -43.78
N GLY A 673 2.90 42.16 -43.51
CA GLY A 673 2.98 43.52 -44.02
C GLY A 673 4.35 44.14 -43.73
N ALA A 674 4.77 44.98 -44.67
CA ALA A 674 6.05 45.68 -44.71
C ALA A 674 6.47 46.35 -43.38
N ILE A 675 7.78 46.33 -43.09
CA ILE A 675 8.66 47.49 -42.81
C ILE A 675 10.04 46.96 -42.34
N GLY A 676 11.12 47.51 -42.91
CA GLY A 676 12.41 47.69 -42.23
C GLY A 676 13.58 46.80 -42.69
N GLN A 677 14.44 47.36 -43.53
CA GLN A 677 15.76 46.84 -43.88
C GLN A 677 16.72 46.79 -42.68
N ALA A 678 17.44 45.69 -42.52
CA ALA A 678 18.82 45.67 -42.02
C ALA A 678 19.46 44.33 -42.43
N GLU A 679 20.53 44.43 -43.23
CA GLU A 679 21.41 43.32 -43.59
C GLU A 679 22.19 42.85 -42.36
N ASP A 680 22.21 41.54 -42.10
CA ASP A 680 23.38 40.88 -41.53
C ASP A 680 23.35 39.37 -41.78
N THR A 681 24.51 38.87 -42.17
CA THR A 681 24.78 37.56 -42.76
C THR A 681 24.59 36.39 -41.79
N VAL A 682 23.65 35.48 -42.09
CA VAL A 682 23.57 34.13 -41.53
C VAL A 682 23.51 33.12 -42.69
N PRO A 683 24.35 32.06 -42.70
CA PRO A 683 24.36 31.12 -43.82
C PRO A 683 23.02 30.37 -43.91
N LYS A 684 22.39 30.44 -45.09
CA LYS A 684 21.21 29.64 -45.43
C LYS A 684 21.55 28.14 -45.29
N PRO A 685 20.76 27.34 -44.56
CA PRO A 685 20.91 25.89 -44.59
C PRO A 685 20.58 25.40 -45.99
N THR A 686 21.48 24.60 -46.56
CA THR A 686 21.36 23.96 -47.86
C THR A 686 20.13 23.05 -47.93
N ALA A 687 19.48 23.05 -49.10
CA ALA A 687 18.26 22.33 -49.43
C ALA A 687 18.47 20.81 -49.60
N GLU A 688 19.15 20.15 -48.66
CA GLU A 688 19.30 18.69 -48.60
C GLU A 688 18.84 18.18 -47.23
N GLY A 689 17.52 18.27 -47.01
CA GLY A 689 16.83 17.61 -45.92
C GLY A 689 15.69 16.77 -46.48
N ILE A 690 16.01 15.79 -47.34
CA ILE A 690 15.03 14.78 -47.74
C ILE A 690 14.51 14.12 -46.45
N ARG A 691 13.30 14.49 -46.02
CA ARG A 691 12.60 13.80 -44.92
C ARG A 691 12.45 12.35 -45.35
N ASN A 692 13.24 11.47 -44.76
CA ASN A 692 13.23 10.05 -45.08
C ASN A 692 11.87 9.47 -44.62
N ILE A 693 10.96 9.26 -45.57
CA ILE A 693 9.54 8.90 -45.34
C ILE A 693 9.42 7.53 -44.65
N ASP A 694 10.51 6.76 -44.62
CA ASP A 694 10.60 5.41 -44.07
C ASP A 694 10.98 5.34 -42.58
N LYS A 695 11.12 6.48 -41.88
CA LYS A 695 11.58 6.52 -40.48
C LYS A 695 10.70 7.35 -39.56
N LEU A 696 10.30 6.76 -38.43
CA LEU A 696 9.46 7.39 -37.41
C LEU A 696 10.28 7.90 -36.22
N SER A 697 10.16 9.19 -35.90
CA SER A 697 10.83 9.85 -34.77
C SER A 697 10.11 9.63 -33.44
N TYR A 698 10.83 9.16 -32.41
CA TYR A 698 10.29 9.01 -31.05
C TYR A 698 9.88 10.35 -30.43
N ALA A 699 10.68 11.39 -30.64
CA ALA A 699 10.41 12.72 -30.09
C ALA A 699 9.13 13.31 -30.71
N ASP A 700 8.98 13.20 -32.03
CA ASP A 700 7.85 13.76 -32.74
C ASP A 700 6.56 12.98 -32.46
N ALA A 701 6.60 11.64 -32.44
CA ALA A 701 5.45 10.83 -32.04
C ALA A 701 4.94 11.20 -30.63
N LYS A 702 5.83 11.57 -29.71
CA LYS A 702 5.40 12.06 -28.38
C LYS A 702 4.73 13.43 -28.43
N ARG A 703 5.18 14.34 -29.30
CA ARG A 703 4.60 15.68 -29.47
C ARG A 703 3.20 15.63 -30.04
N HIS A 704 2.86 14.58 -30.80
CA HIS A 704 1.51 14.36 -31.33
C HIS A 704 0.45 14.17 -30.24
N SER A 705 0.83 13.78 -29.02
CA SER A 705 -0.08 13.81 -27.87
C SER A 705 -0.22 15.24 -27.34
N VAL A 706 -0.85 16.11 -28.15
CA VAL A 706 -0.87 17.56 -27.95
C VAL A 706 -1.45 17.94 -26.59
N GLN A 707 -2.57 17.35 -26.18
CA GLN A 707 -3.19 17.62 -24.88
C GLN A 707 -2.27 17.21 -23.72
N TYR A 708 -1.63 16.02 -23.80
CA TYR A 708 -0.67 15.57 -22.79
C TYR A 708 0.55 16.50 -22.70
N ALA A 709 1.07 16.93 -23.85
CA ALA A 709 2.22 17.82 -23.93
C ALA A 709 1.89 19.21 -23.35
N LYS A 710 0.74 19.78 -23.71
CA LYS A 710 0.24 21.05 -23.17
C LYS A 710 0.02 20.95 -21.65
N GLN A 711 -0.68 19.93 -21.17
CA GLN A 711 -0.89 19.71 -19.74
C GLN A 711 0.44 19.55 -18.99
N TRP A 712 1.43 18.88 -19.57
CA TRP A 712 2.76 18.76 -18.97
C TRP A 712 3.49 20.09 -18.90
N THR A 713 3.41 20.92 -19.93
CA THR A 713 4.00 22.27 -19.92
C THR A 713 3.41 23.10 -18.79
N ILE A 714 2.08 23.15 -18.68
CA ILE A 714 1.37 23.84 -17.60
C ILE A 714 1.86 23.34 -16.24
N VAL A 715 1.74 22.03 -15.98
CA VAL A 715 2.13 21.42 -14.70
C VAL A 715 3.59 21.67 -14.36
N ARG A 716 4.48 21.60 -15.35
CA ARG A 716 5.92 21.82 -15.15
C ARG A 716 6.19 23.26 -14.73
N GLU A 717 5.63 24.23 -15.45
CA GLU A 717 5.92 25.65 -15.26
C GLU A 717 5.23 26.22 -14.03
N SER A 718 3.97 25.85 -13.80
CA SER A 718 3.23 26.32 -12.63
C SER A 718 3.61 25.56 -11.36
N MET A 719 3.64 24.23 -11.35
CA MET A 719 3.73 23.48 -10.08
C MET A 719 5.14 23.12 -9.64
N PHE A 720 6.00 22.83 -10.60
CA PHE A 720 7.37 22.40 -10.32
C PHE A 720 8.37 23.55 -10.47
N GLY A 721 7.99 24.61 -11.19
CA GLY A 721 8.85 25.75 -11.55
C GLY A 721 10.02 25.28 -12.41
N GLN A 722 11.06 24.76 -11.77
CA GLN A 722 12.25 24.23 -12.42
C GLN A 722 12.25 22.70 -12.40
N TRP A 723 12.33 22.11 -13.59
CA TRP A 723 12.41 20.66 -13.77
C TRP A 723 13.60 20.31 -14.65
N THR A 724 14.42 19.35 -14.23
CA THR A 724 15.54 18.88 -15.06
C THR A 724 15.05 18.29 -16.37
N LYS A 725 15.31 19.00 -17.47
CA LYS A 725 15.12 18.48 -18.83
C LYS A 725 16.39 17.74 -19.24
N LYS A 726 16.19 16.58 -19.87
CA LYS A 726 17.30 15.89 -20.56
C LYS A 726 17.55 16.61 -21.89
N PRO A 727 18.81 16.67 -22.38
CA PRO A 727 19.10 17.16 -23.72
C PRO A 727 18.18 16.52 -24.76
N ASP A 728 17.74 17.32 -25.74
CA ASP A 728 16.82 16.83 -26.77
C ASP A 728 17.40 15.63 -27.53
N SER A 729 18.73 15.62 -27.73
CA SER A 729 19.48 14.50 -28.33
C SER A 729 19.21 13.14 -27.67
N LEU A 730 18.86 13.08 -26.37
CA LEU A 730 18.58 11.82 -25.66
C LEU A 730 17.19 11.21 -25.95
N GLY A 731 16.43 11.81 -26.87
CA GLY A 731 15.15 11.31 -27.37
C GLY A 731 14.98 11.40 -28.89
N GLN A 732 15.99 11.87 -29.61
CA GLN A 732 16.01 11.98 -31.07
C GLN A 732 16.55 10.67 -31.65
N PHE A 733 15.73 9.62 -31.64
CA PHE A 733 16.03 8.38 -32.36
C PHE A 733 14.82 7.97 -33.20
N TYR A 734 15.12 7.17 -34.21
CA TYR A 734 14.16 6.77 -35.23
C TYR A 734 14.00 5.25 -35.21
N ILE A 735 12.82 4.79 -35.60
CA ILE A 735 12.55 3.40 -35.92
C ILE A 735 12.09 3.31 -37.38
N ASP A 736 12.41 2.23 -38.05
CA ASP A 736 11.99 2.02 -39.44
C ASP A 736 10.49 1.70 -39.47
N VAL A 737 9.78 2.32 -40.43
CA VAL A 737 8.33 2.20 -40.62
C VAL A 737 7.93 0.79 -41.11
N ASP A 738 8.86 0.08 -41.77
CA ASP A 738 8.59 -1.20 -42.45
C ASP A 738 9.02 -2.46 -41.67
N VAL A 739 9.59 -2.36 -40.46
CA VAL A 739 10.13 -3.54 -39.75
C VAL A 739 9.03 -4.30 -38.98
N GLY A 740 8.28 -5.08 -39.76
CA GLY A 740 7.32 -6.10 -39.32
C GLY A 740 5.93 -5.57 -39.01
N LEU A 741 5.36 -4.82 -39.96
CA LEU A 741 3.90 -4.77 -40.14
C LEU A 741 3.41 -6.05 -40.82
#